data_AF-A0A0N4Y9Y1-F1
#
_entry.id   AF-A0A0N4Y9Y1-F1
#
_cell.length_a   1.000
_cell.length_b   1.000
_cell.length_c   1.000
_cell.angle_alpha   90.00
_cell.angle_beta   90.00
_cell.angle_gamma   90.00
#
_symmetry.space_group_name_H-M   'P 1'
#
loop_
_entity.id
_entity.type
_entity.pdbx_description
1 polymer ?
#
loop_
_entity_poly.entity_id
_entity_poly.type
_entity_poly.pdbx_seq_one_letter_code
_entity_poly.pdbx_strand_id
1 'polypeptide(L)'
;MMSAAAGQPTEAQDDKEKSLVVREGDGAPERPLDIERLRRCIIEFVKEKNVLLTELVTIVHESSLQWRQDYERVVDSILYYAHAAGRLAHRLSELIMYFRAVAELSYVIGRCFLFPLPAHPSFAASAASCRIDHLTTQISHRAPYLPYKAELKAPQTYLLYTVIRQPRGKEVLSGLLRQVSHGRTQWDEILSVLISETMAEVQKLPEDVEIPRYQWENLMSIIMYGITQKHINLSRLLSLLSNVLVKTGYRRARDEVMWIMLQIAGTFQQHLQKEQVEEMARLYNLLFNDDVVWTGASDHPSQLVRFLAAACMWNILDGSEGLPPPSECLANQIEFVRSNTGPPDEAMQAVLDNAFRHESPISRNVHAIFQQRLDGQPTDEPHLLPYGRPANNKLDAFDMQFLDALTLRAKINLLLSTCFVSLHKVDRLPSPACVETCARILTSIEFDYGLTNFITILNRSITAALTPPPQDSLSLKDQCYMLLDLLCYRLPSIPMNFRASISHAHDPSPAGLRLCMTIHSAMAQPQIASNYGLYSAMEHTLMRQWAWNLLPDTISLAHLFVDNAFGNTLLNLNSWLVSNPMDNTRAGRLVVCPEIVRMLLITMMRAMKIMGIESDPELMRINQVYTWAPSQLSSLPLTAQRTAITPEEDIARAEAFQREVHTDFTQMRGQPEMSWMEYMSMPSRQPTILCVIFRHLIDSLPEHSMLAPVVYQILDRLTCREYVLAALLNCSEINERIDFYCRYIPKRDVDAPEHFRRLSEYHRKFPEMTFSEMANRPPMMAEMINPRAHYPIYYGSLIERLLPILDFTLARALELQVDNIFSTILTTCGPIYKFHPYPITFLYTILFCMHEQVGHHPRARQFVLAILCQAPDWRFAEYPPAAQALYLACIELLASPHTPEHIVPAMINLLVSSRAQPPRPYLMLNAIALLLTALPEAYCRVLQNEFLAVIDSGVLASMTFEEIVFDEFEERQLLQMASRPLIVNVVAQAYWYHSNLTSLSKLISTFAGEVCSRANTENDLWYALRLVVPLLQRCYDWREKVKHEESLKVVSVLYTKIGDITERYGDIVHGDELCDLLYYFKYMFVGDFLRKEAEAAFPRFPPRMRERLKFYTSFSSNKEKDEECAAKMSSVSRPDLGKLLKARSSERAGATDTSGSSDH
;
A
#
# COMPACT_ATOMS: atom_id res chain seq x y z
N MET A 1 40.07 44.85 -1.35
CA MET A 1 40.76 46.08 -0.94
C MET A 1 40.87 46.07 0.57
N MET A 2 42.12 46.02 1.06
CA MET A 2 42.63 46.23 2.44
C MET A 2 42.01 45.42 3.60
N SER A 3 42.74 44.87 4.58
CA SER A 3 44.17 44.60 4.78
C SER A 3 44.31 43.95 6.18
N ALA A 4 44.94 42.78 6.24
CA ALA A 4 45.98 42.30 7.20
C ALA A 4 45.70 42.29 8.73
N ALA A 5 46.28 41.45 9.60
CA ALA A 5 47.39 40.48 9.53
C ALA A 5 47.26 39.48 10.71
N ALA A 6 47.52 38.17 10.52
CA ALA A 6 48.69 37.38 10.96
C ALA A 6 48.80 37.09 12.48
N GLY A 7 49.04 35.87 12.99
CA GLY A 7 49.47 34.62 12.36
C GLY A 7 49.40 33.39 13.29
N GLN A 8 49.59 32.21 12.67
CA GLN A 8 49.92 30.88 13.23
C GLN A 8 51.42 30.80 13.61
N PRO A 9 52.01 29.71 14.19
CA PRO A 9 51.59 28.28 14.27
C PRO A 9 51.84 27.64 15.69
N THR A 10 51.69 26.36 16.06
CA THR A 10 51.79 25.01 15.43
C THR A 10 51.12 23.95 16.35
N GLU A 11 50.56 22.89 15.73
CA GLU A 11 50.36 21.47 16.16
C GLU A 11 49.75 21.07 17.52
N ALA A 12 48.59 20.39 17.51
CA ALA A 12 48.39 18.98 17.94
C ALA A 12 46.90 18.59 18.10
N GLN A 13 46.53 17.45 17.49
CA GLN A 13 45.54 16.40 17.80
C GLN A 13 44.20 16.62 18.55
N ASP A 14 43.20 15.92 17.99
CA ASP A 14 42.09 15.15 18.58
C ASP A 14 40.78 15.82 19.07
N ASP A 15 39.70 15.29 18.46
CA ASP A 15 38.39 14.92 18.99
C ASP A 15 37.56 15.90 19.84
N LYS A 16 36.42 16.33 19.26
CA LYS A 16 35.23 16.76 20.01
C LYS A 16 33.92 16.35 19.32
N GLU A 17 33.40 15.19 19.70
CA GLU A 17 31.96 14.99 19.87
C GLU A 17 31.56 15.32 21.33
N LYS A 18 30.61 16.24 21.48
CA LYS A 18 29.76 16.47 22.66
C LYS A 18 28.34 16.17 22.18
N SER A 19 27.38 15.66 22.93
CA SER A 19 27.24 15.27 24.33
C SER A 19 25.76 14.91 24.48
N LEU A 20 25.40 13.91 25.29
CA LEU A 20 24.17 13.92 26.10
C LEU A 20 24.30 12.81 27.16
N VAL A 21 24.83 13.20 28.32
CA VAL A 21 24.91 12.39 29.53
C VAL A 21 23.58 12.48 30.26
N VAL A 22 23.00 11.31 30.54
CA VAL A 22 21.80 11.11 31.37
C VAL A 22 22.19 11.29 32.84
N ARG A 23 21.39 12.09 33.56
CA ARG A 23 21.45 12.25 35.02
C ARG A 23 20.89 11.00 35.70
N GLU A 24 21.66 10.42 36.62
CA GLU A 24 21.16 9.51 37.66
C GLU A 24 20.48 10.31 38.78
N GLY A 25 19.36 9.81 39.29
CA GLY A 25 18.64 10.39 40.41
C GLY A 25 17.47 9.52 40.88
N ASP A 26 17.65 9.02 42.10
CA ASP A 26 16.68 8.54 43.09
C ASP A 26 15.87 7.25 42.87
N GLY A 27 16.21 6.28 43.73
CA GLY A 27 15.53 5.02 43.91
C GLY A 27 14.25 5.10 44.74
N ALA A 28 13.38 4.12 44.48
CA ALA A 28 12.23 3.74 45.30
C ALA A 28 12.26 2.20 45.47
N PRO A 29 11.64 1.65 46.52
CA PRO A 29 12.31 0.70 47.42
C PRO A 29 12.26 -0.76 46.95
N GLU A 30 13.42 -1.40 47.00
CA GLU A 30 13.55 -2.85 46.96
C GLU A 30 12.88 -3.49 48.19
N ARG A 31 11.98 -4.44 47.96
CA ARG A 31 11.71 -5.49 48.95
C ARG A 31 12.64 -6.67 48.64
N PRO A 32 13.40 -7.20 49.62
CA PRO A 32 14.18 -8.40 49.39
C PRO A 32 13.24 -9.60 49.22
N LEU A 33 13.34 -10.30 48.10
CA LEU A 33 12.88 -11.68 48.02
C LEU A 33 13.67 -12.48 49.06
N ASP A 34 12.98 -13.30 49.85
CA ASP A 34 13.55 -14.13 50.91
C ASP A 34 14.36 -15.29 50.29
N ILE A 35 15.59 -14.97 49.90
CA ILE A 35 16.61 -15.89 49.35
C ILE A 35 16.80 -17.11 50.25
N GLU A 36 16.57 -16.98 51.56
CA GLU A 36 16.68 -18.05 52.54
C GLU A 36 15.61 -19.14 52.33
N ARG A 37 14.43 -18.77 51.81
CA ARG A 37 13.31 -19.70 51.55
C ARG A 37 13.49 -20.48 50.25
N LEU A 38 14.02 -19.83 49.22
CA LEU A 38 14.46 -20.48 47.97
C LEU A 38 15.64 -21.43 48.27
N ARG A 39 16.60 -20.97 49.08
CA ARG A 39 17.73 -21.75 49.58
C ARG A 39 17.27 -22.98 50.38
N ARG A 40 16.25 -22.89 51.23
CA ARG A 40 15.69 -24.07 51.95
C ARG A 40 14.95 -25.05 51.04
N CYS A 41 14.14 -24.56 50.10
CA CYS A 41 13.45 -25.44 49.14
C CYS A 41 14.44 -26.16 48.23
N ILE A 42 15.51 -25.48 47.82
CA ILE A 42 16.61 -26.05 47.05
C ILE A 42 17.42 -27.02 47.93
N ILE A 43 17.73 -26.69 49.18
CA ILE A 43 18.46 -27.60 50.11
C ILE A 43 17.67 -28.87 50.42
N GLU A 44 16.34 -28.80 50.59
CA GLU A 44 15.50 -30.00 50.78
C GLU A 44 15.40 -30.84 49.49
N PHE A 45 15.41 -30.21 48.33
CA PHE A 45 15.47 -30.91 47.03
C PHE A 45 16.87 -31.47 46.70
N VAL A 46 17.93 -30.87 47.26
CA VAL A 46 19.35 -31.21 47.07
C VAL A 46 19.81 -32.43 47.89
N LYS A 47 19.03 -32.89 48.87
CA LYS A 47 19.45 -34.02 49.72
C LYS A 47 19.51 -35.38 49.01
N GLU A 48 19.05 -35.51 47.77
CA GLU A 48 19.01 -36.83 47.12
C GLU A 48 20.03 -37.13 46.00
N LYS A 49 20.52 -36.21 45.14
CA LYS A 49 21.52 -36.60 44.10
C LYS A 49 22.52 -35.51 43.69
N ASN A 50 23.74 -35.96 43.45
CA ASN A 50 25.00 -35.23 43.63
C ASN A 50 25.62 -34.70 42.31
N VAL A 51 26.40 -33.62 42.44
CA VAL A 51 27.46 -33.08 41.55
C VAL A 51 27.06 -32.16 40.36
N LEU A 52 26.05 -32.46 39.54
CA LEU A 52 25.76 -31.66 38.32
C LEU A 52 25.15 -30.26 38.56
N LEU A 53 24.62 -29.98 39.75
CA LEU A 53 23.92 -28.72 40.02
C LEU A 53 24.84 -27.58 40.50
N THR A 54 26.06 -27.87 40.94
CA THR A 54 26.99 -26.84 41.45
C THR A 54 27.44 -25.89 40.32
N GLU A 55 27.60 -26.43 39.10
CA GLU A 55 27.88 -25.65 37.88
C GLU A 55 26.66 -24.83 37.43
N LEU A 56 25.44 -25.39 37.55
CA LEU A 56 24.19 -24.68 37.25
C LEU A 56 23.93 -23.51 38.20
N VAL A 57 24.24 -23.68 39.49
CA VAL A 57 24.14 -22.60 40.48
C VAL A 57 25.17 -21.51 40.24
N THR A 58 26.36 -21.83 39.71
CA THR A 58 27.37 -20.82 39.34
C THR A 58 26.92 -20.00 38.13
N ILE A 59 26.36 -20.64 37.11
CA ILE A 59 25.82 -19.97 35.91
C ILE A 59 24.70 -18.99 36.27
N VAL A 60 23.79 -19.37 37.18
CA VAL A 60 22.68 -18.51 37.65
C VAL A 60 23.17 -17.36 38.54
N HIS A 61 24.28 -17.54 39.26
CA HIS A 61 24.82 -16.56 40.19
C HIS A 61 25.72 -15.51 39.51
N GLU A 62 26.27 -15.80 38.32
CA GLU A 62 27.08 -14.85 37.53
C GLU A 62 26.26 -13.94 36.61
N SER A 63 24.99 -14.26 36.33
CA SER A 63 24.10 -13.41 35.52
C SER A 63 23.53 -12.24 36.33
N SER A 64 24.06 -11.03 36.12
CA SER A 64 23.55 -9.77 36.71
C SER A 64 22.59 -9.03 35.77
N LEU A 65 21.48 -8.53 36.31
CA LEU A 65 20.61 -7.40 35.88
C LEU A 65 20.24 -7.15 34.39
N GLN A 66 20.38 -8.12 33.48
CA GLN A 66 19.84 -8.07 32.09
C GLN A 66 18.80 -9.18 31.84
N TRP A 67 17.70 -9.14 32.60
CA TRP A 67 16.85 -10.29 32.96
C TRP A 67 16.11 -11.07 31.84
N ARG A 68 16.13 -10.65 30.56
CA ARG A 68 15.44 -11.38 29.47
C ARG A 68 16.36 -12.18 28.55
N GLN A 69 17.52 -11.64 28.20
CA GLN A 69 18.48 -12.33 27.32
C GLN A 69 19.27 -13.40 28.10
N ASP A 70 19.47 -13.19 29.39
CA ASP A 70 20.23 -14.11 30.23
C ASP A 70 19.39 -15.33 30.65
N TYR A 71 18.06 -15.19 30.80
CA TYR A 71 17.18 -16.33 31.11
C TYR A 71 17.12 -17.35 29.96
N GLU A 72 17.05 -16.89 28.70
CA GLU A 72 17.12 -17.77 27.53
C GLU A 72 18.46 -18.51 27.47
N ARG A 73 19.58 -17.83 27.73
CA ARG A 73 20.90 -18.49 27.79
C ARG A 73 21.00 -19.51 28.91
N VAL A 74 20.41 -19.24 30.08
CA VAL A 74 20.39 -20.17 31.20
C VAL A 74 19.53 -21.40 30.88
N VAL A 75 18.34 -21.20 30.30
CA VAL A 75 17.46 -22.31 29.87
C VAL A 75 18.09 -23.12 28.73
N ASP A 76 18.68 -22.47 27.74
CA ASP A 76 19.39 -23.14 26.64
C ASP A 76 20.62 -23.89 27.16
N SER A 77 21.34 -23.33 28.13
CA SER A 77 22.44 -24.03 28.81
C SER A 77 21.92 -25.23 29.61
N ILE A 78 20.83 -25.09 30.36
CA ILE A 78 20.17 -26.21 31.07
C ILE A 78 19.77 -27.31 30.10
N LEU A 79 19.15 -26.96 28.96
CA LEU A 79 18.72 -27.91 27.93
C LEU A 79 19.92 -28.56 27.23
N TYR A 80 20.98 -27.79 26.94
CA TYR A 80 22.23 -28.28 26.35
C TYR A 80 22.94 -29.29 27.28
N TYR A 81 23.09 -28.96 28.57
CA TYR A 81 23.65 -29.87 29.58
C TYR A 81 22.72 -31.06 29.89
N ALA A 82 21.39 -30.87 29.82
CA ALA A 82 20.44 -31.95 29.96
C ALA A 82 20.49 -32.93 28.78
N HIS A 83 20.72 -32.45 27.55
CA HIS A 83 20.92 -33.28 26.36
C HIS A 83 22.17 -34.17 26.49
N ALA A 84 23.22 -33.70 27.19
CA ALA A 84 24.40 -34.51 27.49
C ALA A 84 24.13 -35.64 28.51
N ALA A 85 23.02 -35.59 29.26
CA ALA A 85 22.60 -36.59 30.23
C ALA A 85 21.32 -37.32 29.76
N GLY A 86 21.46 -38.42 29.02
CA GLY A 86 20.35 -39.09 28.31
C GLY A 86 19.08 -39.42 29.13
N ARG A 87 19.18 -39.64 30.45
CA ARG A 87 18.00 -39.85 31.31
C ARG A 87 17.23 -38.56 31.64
N LEU A 88 17.96 -37.45 31.83
CA LEU A 88 17.36 -36.14 32.09
C LEU A 88 16.75 -35.56 30.81
N ALA A 89 17.44 -35.73 29.67
CA ALA A 89 16.92 -35.37 28.36
C ALA A 89 15.56 -36.03 28.07
N HIS A 90 15.43 -37.33 28.34
CA HIS A 90 14.17 -38.06 28.11
C HIS A 90 13.03 -37.54 28.98
N ARG A 91 13.25 -37.34 30.29
CA ARG A 91 12.23 -36.81 31.20
C ARG A 91 11.83 -35.37 30.90
N LEU A 92 12.78 -34.52 30.51
CA LEU A 92 12.48 -33.16 30.08
C LEU A 92 11.73 -33.14 28.74
N SER A 93 12.06 -34.04 27.82
CA SER A 93 11.32 -34.18 26.56
C SER A 93 9.88 -34.62 26.82
N GLU A 94 9.66 -35.60 27.70
CA GLU A 94 8.31 -35.99 28.15
C GLU A 94 7.56 -34.81 28.78
N LEU A 95 8.22 -34.05 29.67
CA LEU A 95 7.63 -32.87 30.32
C LEU A 95 7.18 -31.81 29.31
N ILE A 96 8.06 -31.50 28.35
CA ILE A 96 7.80 -30.52 27.29
C ILE A 96 6.60 -30.98 26.44
N MET A 97 6.45 -32.28 26.22
CA MET A 97 5.40 -32.82 25.35
C MET A 97 3.98 -32.69 25.93
N TYR A 98 3.82 -32.58 27.24
CA TYR A 98 2.50 -32.28 27.84
C TYR A 98 1.94 -30.92 27.37
N PHE A 99 2.80 -29.94 27.07
CA PHE A 99 2.38 -28.63 26.60
C PHE A 99 2.10 -28.58 25.09
N ARG A 100 2.18 -29.71 24.37
CA ARG A 100 1.93 -29.78 22.92
C ARG A 100 0.52 -29.33 22.57
N ALA A 101 -0.50 -29.77 23.31
CA ALA A 101 -1.88 -29.38 23.05
C ALA A 101 -2.07 -27.86 23.10
N VAL A 102 -1.51 -27.19 24.11
CA VAL A 102 -1.56 -25.74 24.25
C VAL A 102 -0.81 -25.05 23.10
N ALA A 103 0.36 -25.57 22.71
CA ALA A 103 1.11 -25.07 21.57
C ALA A 103 0.27 -25.17 20.28
N GLU A 104 -0.29 -26.34 19.97
CA GLU A 104 -1.12 -26.60 18.78
C GLU A 104 -2.37 -25.74 18.70
N LEU A 105 -3.03 -25.48 19.84
CA LEU A 105 -4.18 -24.58 19.92
C LEU A 105 -3.81 -23.11 19.72
N SER A 106 -2.58 -22.71 20.01
CA SER A 106 -2.18 -21.30 20.01
C SER A 106 -1.79 -20.74 18.63
N TYR A 107 -1.62 -21.59 17.60
CA TYR A 107 -1.20 -21.15 16.27
C TYR A 107 -2.18 -21.56 15.15
N VAL A 108 -2.04 -20.87 14.01
CA VAL A 108 -2.83 -21.06 12.79
C VAL A 108 -2.33 -22.28 11.99
N ILE A 109 -3.19 -23.24 11.67
CA ILE A 109 -2.84 -24.42 10.86
C ILE A 109 -2.25 -23.98 9.51
N GLY A 110 -1.14 -24.61 9.11
CA GLY A 110 -0.49 -24.32 7.83
C GLY A 110 0.09 -22.91 7.69
N ARG A 111 0.30 -22.19 8.81
CA ARG A 111 0.78 -20.80 8.85
C ARG A 111 1.98 -20.52 7.94
N CYS A 112 2.94 -21.44 7.84
CA CYS A 112 4.16 -21.29 7.03
C CYS A 112 3.88 -21.22 5.52
N PHE A 113 2.71 -21.71 5.07
CA PHE A 113 2.30 -21.70 3.67
C PHE A 113 1.28 -20.60 3.33
N LEU A 114 0.74 -19.92 4.35
CA LEU A 114 -0.13 -18.78 4.17
C LEU A 114 0.72 -17.51 3.97
N PHE A 115 0.49 -16.82 2.86
CA PHE A 115 1.19 -15.58 2.53
C PHE A 115 0.20 -14.49 2.13
N PRO A 116 0.43 -13.25 2.55
CA PRO A 116 -0.45 -12.14 2.24
C PRO A 116 -0.23 -11.67 0.79
N LEU A 117 -1.24 -10.99 0.24
CA LEU A 117 -1.16 -10.35 -1.07
C LEU A 117 -1.10 -8.82 -0.87
N PRO A 118 0.00 -8.13 -1.24
CA PRO A 118 0.24 -6.70 -1.00
C PRO A 118 -0.91 -5.75 -1.35
N ALA A 119 -1.64 -6.02 -2.44
CA ALA A 119 -2.76 -5.19 -2.89
C ALA A 119 -4.14 -5.67 -2.38
N HIS A 120 -4.18 -6.67 -1.50
CA HIS A 120 -5.43 -7.13 -0.87
C HIS A 120 -5.99 -6.03 0.05
N PRO A 121 -7.31 -5.81 0.13
CA PRO A 121 -7.89 -4.75 0.96
C PRO A 121 -7.43 -4.81 2.41
N SER A 122 -7.52 -5.99 3.03
CA SER A 122 -7.10 -6.23 4.42
C SER A 122 -5.58 -6.30 4.63
N PHE A 123 -4.74 -6.04 3.60
CA PHE A 123 -3.30 -6.27 3.67
C PHE A 123 -2.63 -5.52 4.83
N ALA A 124 -2.87 -4.21 4.99
CA ALA A 124 -2.24 -3.42 6.05
C ALA A 124 -2.55 -3.98 7.45
N ALA A 125 -3.74 -4.55 7.63
CA ALA A 125 -4.20 -5.18 8.87
C ALA A 125 -3.78 -6.66 9.00
N SER A 126 -3.50 -7.38 7.91
CA SER A 126 -2.96 -8.76 7.97
C SER A 126 -1.44 -8.79 8.04
N ALA A 127 -0.75 -7.74 7.56
CA ALA A 127 0.71 -7.66 7.51
C ALA A 127 1.38 -7.79 8.89
N ALA A 128 0.77 -7.30 9.98
CA ALA A 128 1.36 -7.48 11.30
C ALA A 128 1.38 -8.95 11.76
N SER A 129 0.42 -9.77 11.31
CA SER A 129 0.43 -11.22 11.57
C SER A 129 1.50 -11.96 10.76
N CYS A 130 2.04 -11.28 9.75
CA CYS A 130 3.13 -11.70 8.88
C CYS A 130 4.49 -11.15 9.32
N ARG A 131 4.57 -10.50 10.48
CA ARG A 131 5.81 -9.88 10.93
C ARG A 131 6.86 -10.92 11.24
N ILE A 132 7.99 -10.72 10.58
CA ILE A 132 9.16 -11.56 10.71
C ILE A 132 10.28 -10.73 11.34
N ASP A 133 11.08 -11.36 12.19
CA ASP A 133 12.30 -10.75 12.71
C ASP A 133 13.31 -10.50 11.58
N HIS A 134 13.85 -9.28 11.54
CA HIS A 134 14.67 -8.83 10.41
C HIS A 134 16.02 -9.56 10.32
N LEU A 135 16.53 -10.12 11.43
CA LEU A 135 17.83 -10.80 11.50
C LEU A 135 17.68 -12.31 11.35
N THR A 136 16.74 -12.91 12.08
CA THR A 136 16.58 -14.39 12.07
C THR A 136 15.64 -14.86 10.98
N THR A 137 14.85 -13.97 10.39
CA THR A 137 13.73 -14.28 9.50
C THR A 137 12.71 -15.25 10.12
N GLN A 138 12.66 -15.36 11.44
CA GLN A 138 11.73 -16.23 12.15
C GLN A 138 10.46 -15.49 12.57
N ILE A 139 9.40 -16.25 12.80
CA ILE A 139 8.17 -15.74 13.42
C ILE A 139 8.49 -15.40 14.88
N SER A 140 8.14 -14.19 15.31
CA SER A 140 8.22 -13.82 16.73
C SER A 140 7.07 -14.45 17.51
N HIS A 141 7.36 -15.51 18.25
CA HIS A 141 6.38 -16.14 19.16
C HIS A 141 6.34 -15.38 20.50
N ARG A 142 5.15 -15.04 21.01
CA ARG A 142 5.05 -14.38 22.33
C ARG A 142 5.33 -15.33 23.51
N ALA A 143 4.97 -16.60 23.37
CA ALA A 143 5.30 -17.65 24.33
C ALA A 143 6.34 -18.60 23.71
N PRO A 144 7.59 -18.17 23.50
CA PRO A 144 8.59 -18.90 22.70
C PRO A 144 8.96 -20.29 23.26
N TYR A 145 8.71 -20.49 24.56
CA TYR A 145 9.02 -21.71 25.30
C TYR A 145 8.02 -22.85 25.09
N LEU A 146 6.86 -22.58 24.48
CA LEU A 146 5.94 -23.66 24.10
C LEU A 146 6.58 -24.56 23.03
N PRO A 147 6.24 -25.87 23.03
CA PRO A 147 6.74 -26.83 22.06
C PRO A 147 6.08 -26.66 20.69
N TYR A 148 6.24 -25.50 20.06
CA TYR A 148 5.82 -25.31 18.67
C TYR A 148 6.58 -26.24 17.75
N LYS A 149 5.93 -26.60 16.64
CA LYS A 149 6.55 -27.36 15.57
C LYS A 149 7.80 -26.66 15.02
N ALA A 150 8.72 -27.45 14.47
CA ALA A 150 10.01 -26.98 14.00
C ALA A 150 9.87 -25.94 12.87
N GLU A 151 8.85 -26.05 12.03
CA GLU A 151 8.60 -25.16 10.87
C GLU A 151 8.25 -23.74 11.33
N LEU A 152 7.58 -23.60 12.48
CA LEU A 152 7.25 -22.30 13.07
C LEU A 152 8.46 -21.61 13.71
N LYS A 153 9.47 -22.39 14.11
CA LYS A 153 10.75 -21.89 14.63
C LYS A 153 11.79 -21.71 13.52
N ALA A 154 11.53 -22.23 12.33
CA ALA A 154 12.41 -22.09 11.18
C ALA A 154 12.33 -20.68 10.54
N PRO A 155 13.40 -20.22 9.88
CA PRO A 155 13.38 -19.09 8.96
C PRO A 155 12.22 -19.17 7.95
N GLN A 156 11.40 -18.13 7.87
CA GLN A 156 10.24 -18.03 6.98
C GLN A 156 10.63 -17.59 5.57
N THR A 157 11.61 -18.28 4.98
CA THR A 157 12.18 -17.93 3.68
C THR A 157 11.17 -18.05 2.55
N TYR A 158 10.22 -19.00 2.62
CA TYR A 158 9.16 -19.15 1.61
C TYR A 158 8.20 -17.96 1.55
N LEU A 159 7.82 -17.41 2.71
CA LEU A 159 6.99 -16.20 2.80
C LEU A 159 7.71 -15.01 2.17
N LEU A 160 8.98 -14.82 2.51
CA LEU A 160 9.80 -13.73 1.96
C LEU A 160 10.00 -13.89 0.44
N TYR A 161 10.30 -15.11 -0.03
CA TYR A 161 10.38 -15.47 -1.44
C TYR A 161 9.09 -15.10 -2.19
N THR A 162 7.93 -15.49 -1.65
CA THR A 162 6.65 -15.29 -2.32
C THR A 162 6.24 -13.81 -2.40
N VAL A 163 6.57 -13.00 -1.38
CA VAL A 163 6.28 -11.56 -1.39
C VAL A 163 7.25 -10.80 -2.30
N ILE A 164 8.57 -11.10 -2.23
CA ILE A 164 9.58 -10.43 -3.07
C ILE A 164 9.32 -10.71 -4.56
N ARG A 165 8.92 -11.94 -4.91
CA ARG A 165 8.63 -12.33 -6.29
C ARG A 165 7.49 -11.52 -6.92
N GLN A 166 6.60 -10.94 -6.13
CA GLN A 166 5.45 -10.20 -6.65
C GLN A 166 5.86 -8.80 -7.11
N PRO A 167 5.35 -8.33 -8.27
CA PRO A 167 5.52 -6.94 -8.68
C PRO A 167 4.99 -6.00 -7.61
N ARG A 168 5.76 -4.96 -7.27
CA ARG A 168 5.50 -4.01 -6.16
C ARG A 168 5.52 -4.61 -4.74
N GLY A 169 5.78 -5.92 -4.58
CA GLY A 169 5.88 -6.56 -3.26
C GLY A 169 6.97 -5.94 -2.38
N LYS A 170 8.04 -5.42 -3.01
CA LYS A 170 9.13 -4.69 -2.36
C LYS A 170 8.69 -3.44 -1.57
N GLU A 171 7.66 -2.74 -2.03
CA GLU A 171 7.16 -1.51 -1.38
C GLU A 171 6.54 -1.81 -0.01
N VAL A 172 6.11 -3.04 0.18
CA VAL A 172 5.25 -3.47 1.28
C VAL A 172 6.01 -4.25 2.36
N LEU A 173 7.25 -4.65 2.07
CA LEU A 173 8.13 -5.36 2.99
C LEU A 173 8.49 -4.53 4.23
N SER A 174 8.50 -3.20 4.14
CA SER A 174 8.69 -2.31 5.29
C SER A 174 7.63 -2.50 6.39
N GLY A 175 6.41 -2.94 6.04
CA GLY A 175 5.35 -3.27 6.99
C GLY A 175 5.42 -4.70 7.54
N LEU A 176 6.10 -5.61 6.83
CA LEU A 176 6.30 -7.02 7.17
C LEU A 176 7.57 -7.26 7.99
N LEU A 177 8.58 -6.43 7.80
CA LEU A 177 9.85 -6.52 8.54
C LEU A 177 9.81 -5.58 9.73
N ARG A 178 10.20 -6.07 10.91
CA ARG A 178 10.38 -5.20 12.08
C ARG A 178 11.62 -4.32 11.82
N GLN A 179 11.41 -3.02 11.57
CA GLN A 179 12.51 -2.12 11.22
C GLN A 179 13.63 -2.15 12.27
N VAL A 180 14.83 -2.52 11.83
CA VAL A 180 16.08 -2.29 12.54
C VAL A 180 16.98 -1.55 11.56
N SER A 181 17.58 -0.47 12.03
CA SER A 181 18.35 0.47 11.21
C SER A 181 19.55 -0.18 10.50
N HIS A 182 20.08 -1.29 10.99
CA HIS A 182 21.20 -2.01 10.38
C HIS A 182 21.15 -3.52 10.73
N GLY A 183 21.26 -4.42 9.74
CA GLY A 183 21.26 -5.86 9.96
C GLY A 183 21.27 -6.71 8.69
N ARG A 184 21.80 -7.94 8.78
CA ARG A 184 21.89 -8.94 7.68
C ARG A 184 20.50 -9.36 7.22
N THR A 185 20.23 -9.29 5.92
CA THR A 185 18.99 -9.70 5.24
C THR A 185 19.23 -10.96 4.39
N GLN A 186 18.21 -11.81 4.22
CA GLN A 186 18.26 -13.00 3.33
C GLN A 186 17.95 -12.69 1.86
N TRP A 187 17.90 -11.41 1.47
CA TRP A 187 17.50 -11.00 0.12
C TRP A 187 18.50 -11.48 -0.94
N ASP A 188 19.79 -11.48 -0.61
CA ASP A 188 20.87 -11.94 -1.47
C ASP A 188 20.73 -13.44 -1.81
N GLU A 189 20.44 -14.28 -0.82
CA GLU A 189 20.15 -15.71 -1.01
C GLU A 189 18.92 -15.91 -1.89
N ILE A 190 17.80 -15.27 -1.55
CA ILE A 190 16.53 -15.42 -2.29
C ILE A 190 16.68 -14.94 -3.74
N LEU A 191 17.36 -13.82 -3.98
CA LEU A 191 17.56 -13.30 -5.32
C LEU A 191 18.49 -14.19 -6.15
N SER A 192 19.53 -14.77 -5.55
CA SER A 192 20.38 -15.75 -6.26
C SER A 192 19.57 -16.98 -6.72
N VAL A 193 18.62 -17.43 -5.90
CA VAL A 193 17.70 -18.52 -6.24
C VAL A 193 16.73 -18.08 -7.33
N LEU A 194 16.09 -16.92 -7.20
CA LEU A 194 15.13 -16.42 -8.20
C LEU A 194 15.76 -16.22 -9.59
N ILE A 195 16.98 -15.68 -9.66
CA ILE A 195 17.72 -15.57 -10.92
C ILE A 195 17.97 -16.97 -11.49
N SER A 196 18.46 -17.89 -10.66
CA SER A 196 18.77 -19.27 -11.09
C SER A 196 17.52 -20.06 -11.53
N GLU A 197 16.39 -19.90 -10.84
CA GLU A 197 15.09 -20.47 -11.23
C GLU A 197 14.62 -19.92 -12.58
N THR A 198 14.73 -18.60 -12.77
CA THR A 198 14.36 -17.96 -14.04
C THR A 198 15.25 -18.46 -15.18
N MET A 199 16.56 -18.62 -14.95
CA MET A 199 17.47 -19.25 -15.92
C MET A 199 17.10 -20.70 -16.20
N ALA A 200 16.72 -21.47 -15.18
CA ALA A 200 16.32 -22.87 -15.34
C ALA A 200 15.03 -23.01 -16.18
N GLU A 201 14.05 -22.14 -15.97
CA GLU A 201 12.82 -22.11 -16.78
C GLU A 201 13.12 -21.76 -18.24
N VAL A 202 14.00 -20.79 -18.48
CA VAL A 202 14.44 -20.46 -19.85
C VAL A 202 15.20 -21.62 -20.50
N GLN A 203 16.01 -22.35 -19.74
CA GLN A 203 16.73 -23.53 -20.23
C GLN A 203 15.79 -24.66 -20.69
N LYS A 204 14.59 -24.76 -20.10
CA LYS A 204 13.57 -25.76 -20.47
C LYS A 204 12.78 -25.39 -21.73
N LEU A 205 12.76 -24.12 -22.14
CA LEU A 205 12.02 -23.69 -23.32
C LEU A 205 12.63 -24.33 -24.60
N PRO A 206 11.87 -24.51 -25.68
CA PRO A 206 12.42 -24.82 -27.00
C PRO A 206 13.34 -23.69 -27.49
N GLU A 207 14.42 -23.97 -28.25
CA GLU A 207 15.43 -22.97 -28.66
C GLU A 207 14.88 -21.83 -29.54
N ASP A 208 13.81 -22.11 -30.28
CA ASP A 208 13.09 -21.19 -31.17
C ASP A 208 12.16 -20.21 -30.43
N VAL A 209 11.86 -20.46 -29.16
CA VAL A 209 10.98 -19.60 -28.37
C VAL A 209 11.77 -18.44 -27.75
N GLU A 210 11.28 -17.22 -27.95
CA GLU A 210 11.84 -16.02 -27.34
C GLU A 210 11.75 -16.08 -25.80
N ILE A 211 12.78 -15.54 -25.14
CA ILE A 211 12.88 -15.52 -23.68
C ILE A 211 11.80 -14.59 -23.10
N PRO A 212 10.95 -15.05 -22.16
CA PRO A 212 9.97 -14.19 -21.49
C PRO A 212 10.65 -13.14 -20.61
N ARG A 213 10.61 -11.87 -21.01
CA ARG A 213 11.37 -10.78 -20.36
C ARG A 213 10.74 -10.20 -19.10
N TYR A 214 9.42 -10.33 -18.93
CA TYR A 214 8.69 -9.75 -17.79
C TYR A 214 9.28 -10.14 -16.42
N GLN A 215 9.71 -11.39 -16.25
CA GLN A 215 10.30 -11.84 -14.99
C GLN A 215 11.68 -11.20 -14.74
N TRP A 216 12.48 -11.04 -15.80
CA TRP A 216 13.79 -10.40 -15.73
C TRP A 216 13.70 -8.92 -15.38
N GLU A 217 12.73 -8.21 -15.96
CA GLU A 217 12.44 -6.80 -15.63
C GLU A 217 11.99 -6.65 -14.17
N ASN A 218 11.11 -7.53 -13.67
CA ASN A 218 10.74 -7.52 -12.25
C ASN A 218 11.94 -7.79 -11.33
N LEU A 219 12.80 -8.77 -11.66
CA LEU A 219 14.02 -9.06 -10.89
C LEU A 219 14.96 -7.85 -10.87
N MET A 220 15.16 -7.20 -12.02
CA MET A 220 15.96 -5.99 -12.12
C MET A 220 15.40 -4.90 -11.20
N SER A 221 14.10 -4.62 -11.28
CA SER A 221 13.42 -3.65 -10.40
C SER A 221 13.58 -3.96 -8.91
N ILE A 222 13.56 -5.24 -8.51
CA ILE A 222 13.79 -5.66 -7.12
C ILE A 222 15.24 -5.44 -6.70
N ILE A 223 16.20 -5.81 -7.54
CA ILE A 223 17.64 -5.66 -7.28
C ILE A 223 18.00 -4.18 -7.15
N MET A 224 17.55 -3.33 -8.08
CA MET A 224 17.81 -1.89 -8.04
C MET A 224 17.27 -1.26 -6.75
N TYR A 225 16.06 -1.65 -6.32
CA TYR A 225 15.49 -1.19 -5.06
C TYR A 225 16.26 -1.71 -3.84
N GLY A 226 16.57 -3.01 -3.81
CA GLY A 226 17.25 -3.63 -2.68
C GLY A 226 18.68 -3.10 -2.46
N ILE A 227 19.39 -2.73 -3.54
CA ILE A 227 20.69 -2.04 -3.45
C ILE A 227 20.49 -0.62 -2.89
N THR A 228 19.53 0.14 -3.43
CA THR A 228 19.26 1.53 -3.01
C THR A 228 18.87 1.61 -1.53
N GLN A 229 18.03 0.70 -1.06
CA GLN A 229 17.58 0.62 0.34
C GLN A 229 18.57 -0.13 1.25
N LYS A 230 19.74 -0.54 0.75
CA LYS A 230 20.76 -1.30 1.48
C LYS A 230 20.26 -2.63 2.09
N HIS A 231 19.26 -3.24 1.46
CA HIS A 231 18.78 -4.59 1.79
C HIS A 231 19.57 -5.70 1.08
N ILE A 232 20.43 -5.37 0.11
CA ILE A 232 21.24 -6.36 -0.62
C ILE A 232 22.72 -6.06 -0.36
N ASN A 233 23.47 -7.08 0.06
CA ASN A 233 24.93 -7.06 -0.05
C ASN A 233 25.33 -7.60 -1.43
N LEU A 234 25.81 -6.71 -2.29
CA LEU A 234 26.13 -7.05 -3.68
C LEU A 234 27.25 -8.09 -3.81
N SER A 235 28.33 -7.98 -3.01
CA SER A 235 29.45 -8.96 -3.04
C SER A 235 28.96 -10.38 -2.71
N ARG A 236 28.06 -10.48 -1.72
CA ARG A 236 27.46 -11.75 -1.33
C ARG A 236 26.48 -12.29 -2.38
N LEU A 237 25.63 -11.45 -2.96
CA LEU A 237 24.71 -11.85 -4.04
C LEU A 237 25.49 -12.42 -5.23
N LEU A 238 26.54 -11.72 -5.68
CA LEU A 238 27.34 -12.15 -6.84
C LEU A 238 28.07 -13.46 -6.56
N SER A 239 28.71 -13.59 -5.40
CA SER A 239 29.41 -14.84 -5.04
C SER A 239 28.46 -16.04 -4.88
N LEU A 240 27.28 -15.85 -4.29
CA LEU A 240 26.24 -16.89 -4.20
C LEU A 240 25.76 -17.30 -5.59
N LEU A 241 25.46 -16.33 -6.46
CA LEU A 241 25.03 -16.59 -7.83
C LEU A 241 26.11 -17.34 -8.62
N SER A 242 27.36 -16.90 -8.58
CA SER A 242 28.51 -17.59 -9.19
C SER A 242 28.58 -19.04 -8.75
N ASN A 243 28.48 -19.31 -7.44
CA ASN A 243 28.55 -20.66 -6.89
C ASN A 243 27.38 -21.57 -7.34
N VAL A 244 26.17 -21.01 -7.46
CA VAL A 244 24.99 -21.75 -7.96
C VAL A 244 25.13 -22.03 -9.45
N LEU A 245 25.60 -21.06 -10.24
CA LEU A 245 25.77 -21.19 -11.68
C LEU A 245 26.90 -22.16 -12.06
N VAL A 246 28.00 -22.18 -11.30
CA VAL A 246 29.07 -23.20 -11.46
C VAL A 246 28.51 -24.61 -11.34
N LYS A 247 27.58 -24.84 -10.42
CA LYS A 247 26.98 -26.17 -10.17
C LYS A 247 25.90 -26.53 -11.19
N THR A 248 25.12 -25.56 -11.64
CA THR A 248 23.95 -25.81 -12.51
C THR A 248 24.29 -25.79 -13.99
N GLY A 249 25.28 -25.01 -14.42
CA GLY A 249 25.71 -24.93 -15.81
C GLY A 249 24.71 -24.22 -16.75
N TYR A 250 23.77 -23.43 -16.22
CA TYR A 250 22.79 -22.72 -17.04
C TYR A 250 23.44 -21.59 -17.84
N ARG A 251 23.21 -21.56 -19.17
CA ARG A 251 23.89 -20.61 -20.07
C ARG A 251 22.97 -19.90 -21.05
N ARG A 252 21.75 -20.41 -21.28
CA ARG A 252 20.87 -19.85 -22.31
C ARG A 252 20.47 -18.38 -22.06
N ALA A 253 20.20 -18.02 -20.81
CA ALA A 253 19.83 -16.65 -20.44
C ALA A 253 21.02 -15.78 -20.00
N ARG A 254 22.24 -16.09 -20.43
CA ARG A 254 23.47 -15.37 -20.04
C ARG A 254 23.41 -13.87 -20.32
N ASP A 255 22.78 -13.47 -21.43
CA ASP A 255 22.69 -12.07 -21.85
C ASP A 255 21.75 -11.28 -20.92
N GLU A 256 20.70 -11.90 -20.38
CA GLU A 256 19.80 -11.27 -19.38
C GLU A 256 20.50 -11.11 -18.02
N VAL A 257 21.38 -12.04 -17.63
CA VAL A 257 22.22 -11.87 -16.43
C VAL A 257 23.21 -10.73 -16.61
N MET A 258 23.86 -10.65 -17.77
CA MET A 258 24.76 -9.53 -18.08
C MET A 258 24.04 -8.19 -18.19
N TRP A 259 22.79 -8.20 -18.63
CA TRP A 259 21.92 -7.01 -18.59
C TRP A 259 21.71 -6.52 -17.16
N ILE A 260 21.42 -7.41 -16.20
CA ILE A 260 21.35 -7.03 -14.77
C ILE A 260 22.68 -6.43 -14.30
N MET A 261 23.81 -7.04 -14.65
CA MET A 261 25.13 -6.52 -14.25
C MET A 261 25.41 -5.14 -14.85
N LEU A 262 25.04 -4.91 -16.12
CA LEU A 262 25.14 -3.61 -16.77
C LEU A 262 24.28 -2.55 -16.06
N GLN A 263 23.07 -2.90 -15.61
CA GLN A 263 22.21 -1.98 -14.84
C GLN A 263 22.87 -1.57 -13.53
N ILE A 264 23.43 -2.54 -12.79
CA ILE A 264 24.14 -2.28 -11.54
C ILE A 264 25.39 -1.42 -11.77
N ALA A 265 26.23 -1.80 -12.74
CA ALA A 265 27.45 -1.09 -13.09
C ALA A 265 27.16 0.33 -13.60
N GLY A 266 26.12 0.50 -14.42
CA GLY A 266 25.71 1.78 -14.96
C GLY A 266 25.17 2.73 -13.89
N THR A 267 24.34 2.26 -12.97
CA THR A 267 23.68 3.13 -11.98
C THR A 267 24.49 3.33 -10.70
N PHE A 268 25.19 2.31 -10.21
CA PHE A 268 25.86 2.34 -8.90
C PHE A 268 27.38 2.38 -9.00
N GLN A 269 27.95 2.75 -10.15
CA GLN A 269 29.39 2.70 -10.42
C GLN A 269 30.26 3.27 -9.28
N GLN A 270 29.91 4.45 -8.75
CA GLN A 270 30.68 5.15 -7.71
C GLN A 270 30.73 4.38 -6.38
N HIS A 271 29.83 3.42 -6.17
CA HIS A 271 29.71 2.62 -4.95
C HIS A 271 30.33 1.22 -5.11
N LEU A 272 30.79 0.84 -6.32
CA LEU A 272 31.41 -0.45 -6.57
C LEU A 272 32.88 -0.43 -6.12
N GLN A 273 33.25 -1.40 -5.27
CA GLN A 273 34.61 -1.66 -4.85
C GLN A 273 35.22 -2.78 -5.70
N LYS A 274 36.54 -2.95 -5.55
CA LYS A 274 37.34 -3.98 -6.23
C LYS A 274 36.70 -5.37 -6.21
N GLU A 275 36.25 -5.84 -5.05
CA GLU A 275 35.65 -7.17 -4.90
C GLU A 275 34.40 -7.38 -5.77
N GLN A 276 33.51 -6.38 -5.86
CA GLN A 276 32.30 -6.55 -6.66
C GLN A 276 32.61 -6.53 -8.17
N VAL A 277 33.59 -5.72 -8.59
CA VAL A 277 34.05 -5.68 -9.99
C VAL A 277 34.69 -7.01 -10.39
N GLU A 278 35.53 -7.59 -9.54
CA GLU A 278 36.14 -8.90 -9.76
C GLU A 278 35.09 -10.01 -9.89
N GLU A 279 34.07 -10.04 -9.03
CA GLU A 279 32.99 -11.03 -9.10
C GLU A 279 32.08 -10.83 -10.31
N MET A 280 31.82 -9.60 -10.75
CA MET A 280 31.09 -9.35 -12.02
C MET A 280 31.86 -9.89 -13.23
N ALA A 281 33.18 -9.68 -13.27
CA ALA A 281 34.04 -10.23 -14.33
C ALA A 281 34.11 -11.76 -14.28
N ARG A 282 34.14 -12.35 -13.07
CA ARG A 282 34.08 -13.79 -12.86
C ARG A 282 32.79 -14.41 -13.39
N LEU A 283 31.65 -13.76 -13.16
CA LEU A 283 30.36 -14.20 -13.72
C LEU A 283 30.35 -14.20 -15.25
N TYR A 284 30.95 -13.20 -15.88
CA TYR A 284 31.11 -13.18 -17.34
C TYR A 284 31.90 -14.40 -17.83
N ASN A 285 33.09 -14.63 -17.27
CA ASN A 285 33.93 -15.77 -17.64
C ASN A 285 33.27 -17.14 -17.38
N LEU A 286 32.35 -17.22 -16.42
CA LEU A 286 31.59 -18.43 -16.13
C LEU A 286 30.50 -18.71 -17.19
N LEU A 287 29.82 -17.65 -17.64
CA LEU A 287 28.67 -17.73 -18.54
C LEU A 287 29.07 -17.83 -20.01
N PHE A 288 30.21 -17.24 -20.39
CA PHE A 288 30.71 -17.21 -21.76
C PHE A 288 31.94 -18.12 -21.87
N ASN A 289 31.86 -19.13 -22.75
CA ASN A 289 33.04 -19.88 -23.18
C ASN A 289 33.73 -19.11 -24.31
N ASP A 290 35.06 -19.11 -24.34
CA ASP A 290 35.88 -18.40 -25.34
C ASP A 290 35.69 -18.88 -26.81
N ASP A 291 34.90 -19.92 -27.05
CA ASP A 291 34.66 -20.54 -28.37
C ASP A 291 33.50 -19.93 -29.17
N VAL A 292 32.76 -18.94 -28.63
CA VAL A 292 31.55 -18.42 -29.31
C VAL A 292 31.93 -17.35 -30.33
N VAL A 293 31.91 -17.73 -31.61
CA VAL A 293 32.06 -16.81 -32.75
C VAL A 293 30.83 -15.89 -32.85
N TRP A 294 31.09 -14.58 -32.99
CA TRP A 294 30.08 -13.55 -33.21
C TRP A 294 29.24 -13.84 -34.47
N THR A 295 27.95 -14.12 -34.32
CA THR A 295 27.02 -14.22 -35.44
C THR A 295 25.73 -13.45 -35.16
N GLY A 296 25.48 -12.39 -35.94
CA GLY A 296 24.21 -11.68 -36.02
C GLY A 296 24.24 -10.28 -35.38
N ALA A 297 24.22 -9.24 -36.22
CA ALA A 297 23.69 -7.94 -35.82
C ALA A 297 22.16 -8.04 -35.91
N SER A 298 21.45 -7.80 -34.80
CA SER A 298 20.00 -7.68 -34.80
C SER A 298 19.64 -6.20 -34.95
N ASP A 299 18.69 -5.90 -35.83
CA ASP A 299 18.12 -4.55 -35.97
C ASP A 299 17.19 -4.22 -34.78
N HIS A 300 16.88 -5.21 -33.92
CA HIS A 300 16.00 -5.02 -32.77
C HIS A 300 16.77 -4.45 -31.56
N PRO A 301 16.42 -3.25 -31.05
CA PRO A 301 17.16 -2.58 -29.96
C PRO A 301 17.35 -3.44 -28.71
N SER A 302 16.27 -4.05 -28.23
CA SER A 302 16.29 -4.88 -27.01
C SER A 302 17.18 -6.12 -27.13
N GLN A 303 17.27 -6.74 -28.32
CA GLN A 303 18.12 -7.92 -28.54
C GLN A 303 19.59 -7.51 -28.66
N LEU A 304 19.89 -6.47 -29.43
CA LEU A 304 21.26 -5.99 -29.63
C LEU A 304 21.89 -5.49 -28.32
N VAL A 305 21.16 -4.72 -27.53
CA VAL A 305 21.67 -4.19 -26.25
C VAL A 305 21.99 -5.32 -25.27
N ARG A 306 21.13 -6.35 -25.18
CA ARG A 306 21.36 -7.50 -24.28
C ARG A 306 22.58 -8.29 -24.73
N PHE A 307 22.72 -8.50 -26.03
CA PHE A 307 23.88 -9.14 -26.61
C PHE A 307 25.18 -8.39 -26.29
N LEU A 308 25.17 -7.05 -26.40
CA LEU A 308 26.33 -6.20 -26.11
C LEU A 308 26.42 -5.76 -24.63
N ALA A 309 25.61 -6.33 -23.73
CA ALA A 309 25.52 -5.85 -22.35
C ALA A 309 26.85 -5.99 -21.60
N ALA A 310 27.58 -7.10 -21.82
CA ALA A 310 28.90 -7.31 -21.24
C ALA A 310 29.92 -6.29 -21.74
N ALA A 311 29.94 -5.99 -23.04
CA ALA A 311 30.83 -4.99 -23.63
C ALA A 311 30.53 -3.57 -23.10
N CYS A 312 29.25 -3.21 -22.99
CA CYS A 312 28.83 -1.95 -22.39
C CYS A 312 29.28 -1.85 -20.93
N MET A 313 29.12 -2.94 -20.16
CA MET A 313 29.52 -2.99 -18.74
C MET A 313 31.02 -2.78 -18.60
N TRP A 314 31.82 -3.50 -19.40
CA TRP A 314 33.28 -3.35 -19.39
C TRP A 314 33.71 -1.93 -19.76
N ASN A 315 33.06 -1.30 -20.73
CA ASN A 315 33.36 0.06 -21.13
C ASN A 315 33.06 1.09 -20.03
N ILE A 316 31.98 0.92 -19.26
CA ILE A 316 31.65 1.80 -18.12
C ILE A 316 32.68 1.64 -16.99
N LEU A 317 33.08 0.39 -16.71
CA LEU A 317 34.00 0.03 -15.64
C LEU A 317 35.48 0.22 -16.01
N ASP A 318 35.78 0.60 -17.24
CA ASP A 318 37.16 0.83 -17.69
C ASP A 318 37.89 1.81 -16.75
N GLY A 319 39.08 1.40 -16.30
CA GLY A 319 39.87 2.10 -15.29
C GLY A 319 39.48 1.86 -13.82
N SER A 320 38.49 1.01 -13.52
CA SER A 320 38.15 0.61 -12.14
C SER A 320 39.13 -0.44 -11.61
N GLU A 321 39.51 -0.35 -10.32
CA GLU A 321 40.39 -1.33 -9.69
C GLU A 321 39.72 -2.72 -9.63
N GLY A 322 40.44 -3.77 -10.03
CA GLY A 322 39.94 -5.16 -10.02
C GLY A 322 39.34 -5.67 -11.34
N LEU A 323 39.18 -4.81 -12.35
CA LEU A 323 38.70 -5.26 -13.66
C LEU A 323 39.81 -5.99 -14.43
N PRO A 324 39.64 -7.29 -14.79
CA PRO A 324 40.63 -8.01 -15.58
C PRO A 324 40.61 -7.55 -17.05
N PRO A 325 41.69 -7.81 -17.82
CA PRO A 325 41.70 -7.55 -19.25
C PRO A 325 40.57 -8.34 -19.93
N PRO A 326 39.85 -7.75 -20.89
CA PRO A 326 38.78 -8.45 -21.60
C PRO A 326 39.35 -9.62 -22.43
N SER A 327 38.55 -10.67 -22.62
CA SER A 327 38.89 -11.73 -23.57
C SER A 327 38.91 -11.19 -25.01
N GLU A 328 39.55 -11.88 -25.94
CA GLU A 328 39.69 -11.43 -27.33
C GLU A 328 38.33 -11.15 -27.99
N CYS A 329 37.35 -12.04 -27.77
CA CYS A 329 35.98 -11.84 -28.24
C CYS A 329 35.32 -10.59 -27.64
N LEU A 330 35.50 -10.36 -26.34
CA LEU A 330 34.92 -9.20 -25.67
C LEU A 330 35.62 -7.89 -26.10
N ALA A 331 36.94 -7.93 -26.30
CA ALA A 331 37.72 -6.81 -26.78
C ALA A 331 37.21 -6.33 -28.15
N ASN A 332 36.93 -7.27 -29.06
CA ASN A 332 36.34 -6.98 -30.38
C ASN A 332 34.96 -6.31 -30.25
N GLN A 333 34.11 -6.77 -29.33
CA GLN A 333 32.80 -6.15 -29.09
C GLN A 333 32.93 -4.73 -28.49
N ILE A 334 33.86 -4.53 -27.56
CA ILE A 334 34.15 -3.20 -26.98
C ILE A 334 34.66 -2.26 -28.07
N GLU A 335 35.56 -2.72 -28.94
CA GLU A 335 36.08 -1.95 -30.06
C GLU A 335 34.97 -1.62 -31.07
N PHE A 336 34.07 -2.57 -31.36
CA PHE A 336 32.89 -2.33 -32.18
C PHE A 336 31.99 -1.23 -31.59
N VAL A 337 31.74 -1.22 -30.29
CA VAL A 337 30.96 -0.16 -29.63
C VAL A 337 31.70 1.19 -29.67
N ARG A 338 33.02 1.20 -29.45
CA ARG A 338 33.84 2.44 -29.43
C ARG A 338 34.05 3.06 -30.80
N SER A 339 34.16 2.24 -31.85
CA SER A 339 34.39 2.69 -33.23
C SER A 339 33.12 3.25 -33.89
N ASN A 340 31.93 2.86 -33.41
CA ASN A 340 30.64 3.33 -33.91
C ASN A 340 30.35 4.79 -33.47
N THR A 341 30.89 5.73 -34.25
CA THR A 341 30.78 7.19 -34.04
C THR A 341 29.90 7.90 -35.09
N GLY A 342 29.40 7.18 -36.10
CA GLY A 342 28.51 7.69 -37.15
C GLY A 342 27.04 7.86 -36.70
N PRO A 343 26.10 8.25 -37.60
CA PRO A 343 24.67 8.30 -37.29
C PRO A 343 24.17 6.87 -37.03
N PRO A 344 23.98 6.45 -35.76
CA PRO A 344 23.76 5.06 -35.46
C PRO A 344 22.31 4.69 -35.78
N ASP A 345 22.06 3.47 -36.23
CA ASP A 345 20.70 2.92 -36.28
C ASP A 345 20.06 2.92 -34.89
N GLU A 346 18.74 2.86 -34.81
CA GLU A 346 17.99 2.96 -33.55
C GLU A 346 18.49 1.97 -32.48
N ALA A 347 18.76 0.72 -32.86
CA ALA A 347 19.32 -0.26 -31.94
C ALA A 347 20.71 0.14 -31.41
N MET A 348 21.56 0.70 -32.26
CA MET A 348 22.89 1.16 -31.87
C MET A 348 22.84 2.44 -31.02
N GLN A 349 21.86 3.33 -31.23
CA GLN A 349 21.67 4.50 -30.37
C GLN A 349 21.41 4.07 -28.91
N ALA A 350 20.59 3.03 -28.70
CA ALA A 350 20.36 2.48 -27.37
C ALA A 350 21.65 1.88 -26.76
N VAL A 351 22.45 1.16 -27.56
CA VAL A 351 23.74 0.60 -27.12
C VAL A 351 24.71 1.70 -26.70
N LEU A 352 24.88 2.74 -27.52
CA LEU A 352 25.81 3.84 -27.24
C LEU A 352 25.40 4.62 -26.00
N ASP A 353 24.10 4.88 -25.80
CA ASP A 353 23.65 5.59 -24.61
C ASP A 353 23.86 4.77 -23.32
N ASN A 354 23.71 3.45 -23.42
CA ASN A 354 24.00 2.54 -22.34
C ASN A 354 25.50 2.37 -22.08
N ALA A 355 26.34 2.37 -23.10
CA ALA A 355 27.78 2.12 -22.99
C ALA A 355 28.56 3.33 -22.47
N PHE A 356 28.10 4.55 -22.76
CA PHE A 356 28.83 5.77 -22.45
C PHE A 356 28.19 6.56 -21.31
N ARG A 357 29.03 7.27 -20.54
CA ARG A 357 28.58 8.16 -19.45
C ARG A 357 27.99 9.45 -20.02
N HIS A 358 27.07 10.07 -19.27
CA HIS A 358 26.36 11.29 -19.68
C HIS A 358 27.29 12.48 -20.00
N GLU A 359 28.46 12.55 -19.36
CA GLU A 359 29.47 13.60 -19.61
C GLU A 359 30.23 13.40 -20.92
N SER A 360 30.20 12.20 -21.50
CA SER A 360 30.95 11.86 -22.70
C SER A 360 30.45 12.63 -23.94
N PRO A 361 31.34 12.94 -24.90
CA PRO A 361 30.93 13.60 -26.14
C PRO A 361 29.99 12.71 -26.97
N ILE A 362 30.14 11.39 -26.92
CA ILE A 362 29.30 10.42 -27.63
C ILE A 362 27.89 10.44 -27.07
N SER A 363 27.70 10.37 -25.74
CA SER A 363 26.36 10.45 -25.13
C SER A 363 25.68 11.78 -25.43
N ARG A 364 26.41 12.91 -25.43
CA ARG A 364 25.88 14.22 -25.87
C ARG A 364 25.42 14.22 -27.32
N ASN A 365 26.16 13.57 -28.22
CA ASN A 365 25.77 13.42 -29.62
C ASN A 365 24.50 12.57 -29.76
N VAL A 366 24.42 11.43 -29.06
CA VAL A 366 23.23 10.57 -29.04
C VAL A 366 21.99 11.33 -28.53
N HIS A 367 22.12 12.11 -27.46
CA HIS A 367 21.01 12.93 -26.96
C HIS A 367 20.63 14.08 -27.89
N ALA A 368 21.57 14.63 -28.65
CA ALA A 368 21.25 15.58 -29.72
C ALA A 368 20.42 14.91 -30.84
N ILE A 369 20.73 13.66 -31.18
CA ILE A 369 19.95 12.85 -32.12
C ILE A 369 18.55 12.57 -31.53
N PHE A 370 18.44 12.20 -30.26
CA PHE A 370 17.16 12.00 -29.58
C PHE A 370 16.32 13.28 -29.58
N GLN A 371 16.93 14.43 -29.28
CA GLN A 371 16.27 15.74 -29.33
C GLN A 371 15.77 16.05 -30.75
N GLN A 372 16.57 15.79 -31.78
CA GLN A 372 16.17 15.99 -33.18
C GLN A 372 15.04 15.03 -33.59
N ARG A 373 15.06 13.78 -33.10
CA ARG A 373 14.02 12.80 -33.37
C ARG A 373 12.70 13.17 -32.71
N LEU A 374 12.75 13.70 -31.49
CA LEU A 374 11.57 14.09 -30.73
C LEU A 374 11.03 15.45 -31.15
N ASP A 375 11.84 16.50 -31.27
CA ASP A 375 11.33 17.86 -31.53
C ASP A 375 11.58 18.37 -32.95
N GLY A 376 12.35 17.65 -33.77
CA GLY A 376 12.75 18.14 -35.09
C GLY A 376 13.75 19.30 -35.01
N GLN A 377 13.94 19.98 -36.13
CA GLN A 377 14.77 21.18 -36.20
C GLN A 377 13.91 22.45 -35.96
N PRO A 378 14.45 23.52 -35.38
CA PRO A 378 13.70 24.76 -35.16
C PRO A 378 13.12 25.38 -36.44
N THR A 379 13.74 25.10 -37.59
CA THR A 379 13.34 25.53 -38.94
C THR A 379 12.18 24.74 -39.53
N ASP A 380 11.82 23.59 -38.94
CA ASP A 380 10.75 22.74 -39.45
C ASP A 380 9.38 23.40 -39.25
N GLU A 381 8.49 23.22 -40.25
CA GLU A 381 7.12 23.70 -40.21
C GLU A 381 6.42 23.21 -38.93
N PRO A 382 5.67 24.08 -38.21
CA PRO A 382 5.03 23.69 -36.97
C PRO A 382 3.86 22.74 -37.14
N HIS A 383 3.82 21.74 -36.25
CA HIS A 383 2.62 20.95 -36.06
C HIS A 383 1.58 21.83 -35.37
N LEU A 384 0.36 21.81 -35.90
CA LEU A 384 -0.77 22.54 -35.33
C LEU A 384 -1.53 21.62 -34.40
N LEU A 385 -1.41 21.89 -33.11
CA LEU A 385 -2.27 21.33 -32.07
C LEU A 385 -3.71 21.85 -32.24
N PRO A 386 -4.70 21.27 -31.54
CA PRO A 386 -6.08 21.76 -31.54
C PRO A 386 -6.18 23.28 -31.45
N TYR A 387 -7.11 23.85 -32.21
CA TYR A 387 -7.32 25.30 -32.36
C TYR A 387 -6.14 26.08 -32.96
N GLY A 388 -5.18 25.40 -33.61
CA GLY A 388 -4.11 26.03 -34.39
C GLY A 388 -2.91 26.50 -33.55
N ARG A 389 -2.69 25.94 -32.37
CA ARG A 389 -1.50 26.27 -31.54
C ARG A 389 -0.24 25.65 -32.15
N PRO A 390 0.81 26.43 -32.45
CA PRO A 390 2.03 25.90 -33.07
C PRO A 390 2.92 25.18 -32.05
N ALA A 391 3.34 23.96 -32.38
CA ALA A 391 4.27 23.14 -31.61
C ALA A 391 5.43 22.63 -32.49
N ASN A 392 6.46 22.07 -31.85
CA ASN A 392 7.51 21.32 -32.55
C ASN A 392 6.91 20.12 -33.31
N ASN A 393 7.49 19.81 -34.48
CA ASN A 393 6.83 18.95 -35.46
C ASN A 393 7.38 17.53 -35.48
N LYS A 394 6.84 16.69 -34.57
CA LYS A 394 6.97 15.23 -34.58
C LYS A 394 5.83 14.59 -33.79
N LEU A 395 5.35 13.45 -34.27
CA LEU A 395 4.29 12.66 -33.60
C LEU A 395 4.79 11.32 -33.08
N ASP A 396 5.89 10.80 -33.65
CA ASP A 396 6.42 9.47 -33.35
C ASP A 396 7.27 9.51 -32.07
N ALA A 397 6.65 9.13 -30.95
CA ALA A 397 7.32 8.95 -29.66
C ALA A 397 8.17 7.67 -29.65
N PHE A 398 9.16 7.58 -28.75
CA PHE A 398 9.92 6.35 -28.58
C PHE A 398 9.03 5.21 -28.07
N ASP A 399 9.08 4.07 -28.75
CA ASP A 399 8.33 2.88 -28.38
C ASP A 399 8.80 2.30 -27.05
N MET A 400 7.88 1.66 -26.32
CA MET A 400 8.22 1.01 -25.04
C MET A 400 9.35 0.00 -25.19
N GLN A 401 9.39 -0.75 -26.30
CA GLN A 401 10.47 -1.71 -26.56
C GLN A 401 11.86 -1.06 -26.64
N PHE A 402 11.95 0.15 -27.23
CA PHE A 402 13.18 0.93 -27.25
C PHE A 402 13.52 1.45 -25.85
N LEU A 403 12.54 2.00 -25.14
CA LEU A 403 12.74 2.47 -23.77
C LEU A 403 13.18 1.33 -22.84
N ASP A 404 12.67 0.12 -23.01
CA ASP A 404 13.06 -1.08 -22.23
C ASP A 404 14.46 -1.60 -22.62
N ALA A 405 15.00 -1.17 -23.76
CA ALA A 405 16.40 -1.40 -24.12
C ALA A 405 17.36 -0.41 -23.46
N LEU A 406 16.87 0.65 -22.80
CA LEU A 406 17.72 1.61 -22.08
C LEU A 406 17.94 1.18 -20.64
N THR A 407 19.16 1.39 -20.15
CA THR A 407 19.50 1.24 -18.72
C THR A 407 18.76 2.28 -17.89
N LEU A 408 18.56 2.03 -16.60
CA LEU A 408 17.92 2.99 -15.69
C LEU A 408 18.64 4.34 -15.76
N ARG A 409 19.98 4.33 -15.78
CA ARG A 409 20.78 5.54 -15.97
C ARG A 409 20.47 6.26 -17.29
N ALA A 410 20.44 5.54 -18.41
CA ALA A 410 20.12 6.10 -19.73
C ALA A 410 18.71 6.70 -19.77
N LYS A 411 17.70 6.01 -19.22
CA LYS A 411 16.33 6.54 -19.08
C LYS A 411 16.29 7.84 -18.26
N ILE A 412 17.01 7.90 -17.13
CA ILE A 412 17.14 9.14 -16.32
C ILE A 412 17.72 10.27 -17.17
N ASN A 413 18.79 9.99 -17.92
CA ASN A 413 19.45 11.01 -18.72
C ASN A 413 18.55 11.49 -19.87
N LEU A 414 17.87 10.59 -20.59
CA LEU A 414 16.91 10.93 -21.64
C LEU A 414 15.78 11.81 -21.11
N LEU A 415 15.24 11.48 -19.92
CA LEU A 415 14.21 12.30 -19.29
C LEU A 415 14.73 13.70 -18.95
N LEU A 416 15.84 13.79 -18.22
CA LEU A 416 16.33 15.05 -17.68
C LEU A 416 16.93 15.95 -18.76
N SER A 417 17.77 15.41 -19.64
CA SER A 417 18.57 16.18 -20.61
C SER A 417 17.83 16.48 -21.91
N THR A 418 16.80 15.70 -22.26
CA THR A 418 16.04 15.85 -23.53
C THR A 418 14.60 16.24 -23.25
N CYS A 419 13.84 15.39 -22.55
CA CYS A 419 12.40 15.61 -22.37
C CYS A 419 12.10 16.85 -21.51
N PHE A 420 12.65 16.91 -20.30
CA PHE A 420 12.40 18.02 -19.36
C PHE A 420 12.97 19.34 -19.87
N VAL A 421 14.13 19.33 -20.53
CA VAL A 421 14.66 20.53 -21.19
C VAL A 421 13.65 21.08 -22.21
N SER A 422 13.04 20.22 -23.02
CA SER A 422 12.03 20.61 -24.01
C SER A 422 10.73 21.11 -23.37
N LEU A 423 10.29 20.47 -22.29
CA LEU A 423 9.15 20.90 -21.49
C LEU A 423 9.40 22.24 -20.76
N HIS A 424 10.66 22.64 -20.57
CA HIS A 424 11.07 23.90 -19.94
C HIS A 424 11.34 25.05 -20.93
N LYS A 425 11.55 24.75 -22.22
CA LYS A 425 11.81 25.79 -23.23
C LYS A 425 10.56 26.62 -23.51
N VAL A 426 10.75 27.94 -23.53
CA VAL A 426 9.68 28.94 -23.60
C VAL A 426 9.38 29.40 -25.03
N ASP A 427 10.31 29.25 -25.96
CA ASP A 427 10.20 29.82 -27.31
C ASP A 427 9.19 29.11 -28.22
N ARG A 428 9.03 27.79 -28.07
CA ARG A 428 8.08 26.96 -28.84
C ARG A 428 7.62 25.77 -28.01
N LEU A 429 6.33 25.41 -28.13
CA LEU A 429 5.76 24.26 -27.41
C LEU A 429 6.42 22.95 -27.86
N PRO A 430 6.64 21.99 -26.94
CA PRO A 430 7.26 20.71 -27.28
C PRO A 430 6.39 19.91 -28.25
N SER A 431 7.00 18.95 -28.93
CA SER A 431 6.26 18.06 -29.84
C SER A 431 5.37 17.09 -29.05
N PRO A 432 4.26 16.60 -29.66
CA PRO A 432 3.50 15.48 -29.09
C PRO A 432 4.37 14.24 -28.84
N ALA A 433 5.35 13.96 -29.70
CA ALA A 433 6.31 12.87 -29.52
C ALA A 433 7.14 12.99 -28.22
N CYS A 434 7.63 14.19 -27.91
CA CYS A 434 8.39 14.47 -26.69
C CYS A 434 7.52 14.30 -25.44
N VAL A 435 6.29 14.83 -25.47
CA VAL A 435 5.35 14.76 -24.34
C VAL A 435 4.94 13.30 -24.06
N GLU A 436 4.67 12.52 -25.10
CA GLU A 436 4.30 11.10 -24.96
C GLU A 436 5.50 10.23 -24.55
N THR A 437 6.72 10.50 -25.05
CA THR A 437 7.93 9.82 -24.57
C THR A 437 8.15 10.07 -23.08
N CYS A 438 7.99 11.32 -22.64
CA CYS A 438 8.06 11.69 -21.22
C CYS A 438 7.01 10.90 -20.41
N ALA A 439 5.78 10.82 -20.89
CA ALA A 439 4.71 10.04 -20.26
C ALA A 439 5.10 8.57 -20.07
N ARG A 440 5.56 7.90 -21.14
CA ARG A 440 5.96 6.48 -21.14
C ARG A 440 7.05 6.19 -20.12
N ILE A 441 8.07 7.05 -20.04
CA ILE A 441 9.15 6.92 -19.04
C ILE A 441 8.61 7.09 -17.62
N LEU A 442 7.78 8.11 -17.37
CA LEU A 442 7.18 8.36 -16.05
C LEU A 442 6.23 7.26 -15.59
N THR A 443 5.56 6.56 -16.51
CA THR A 443 4.69 5.41 -16.20
C THR A 443 5.45 4.10 -15.97
N SER A 444 6.76 4.06 -16.22
CA SER A 444 7.54 2.83 -16.04
C SER A 444 7.68 2.47 -14.55
N ILE A 445 7.53 1.17 -14.24
CA ILE A 445 7.45 0.60 -12.88
C ILE A 445 8.71 0.84 -12.03
N GLU A 446 9.81 1.28 -12.63
CA GLU A 446 11.12 1.44 -12.00
C GLU A 446 11.41 2.88 -11.55
N PHE A 447 10.56 3.85 -11.90
CA PHE A 447 10.99 5.24 -12.06
C PHE A 447 10.40 6.26 -11.08
N ASP A 448 10.38 5.90 -9.78
CA ASP A 448 9.96 6.78 -8.67
C ASP A 448 10.69 8.14 -8.64
N TYR A 449 11.96 8.15 -9.07
CA TYR A 449 12.79 9.35 -9.13
C TYR A 449 12.28 10.36 -10.17
N GLY A 450 11.90 9.89 -11.36
CA GLY A 450 11.36 10.77 -12.40
C GLY A 450 10.03 11.38 -12.02
N LEU A 451 9.15 10.60 -11.40
CA LEU A 451 7.88 11.10 -10.91
C LEU A 451 8.07 12.18 -9.84
N THR A 452 9.03 12.00 -8.93
CA THR A 452 9.40 13.02 -7.93
C THR A 452 9.89 14.32 -8.58
N ASN A 453 10.74 14.22 -9.61
CA ASN A 453 11.21 15.38 -10.35
C ASN A 453 10.07 16.06 -11.15
N PHE A 454 9.19 15.27 -11.77
CA PHE A 454 8.01 15.77 -12.46
C PHE A 454 7.08 16.56 -11.52
N ILE A 455 6.74 16.01 -10.35
CA ILE A 455 5.94 16.70 -9.32
C ILE A 455 6.62 18.01 -8.90
N THR A 456 7.95 18.00 -8.76
CA THR A 456 8.72 19.19 -8.41
C THR A 456 8.64 20.26 -9.50
N ILE A 457 8.77 19.88 -10.77
CA ILE A 457 8.65 20.77 -11.93
C ILE A 457 7.23 21.33 -12.02
N LEU A 458 6.21 20.49 -11.85
CA LEU A 458 4.81 20.90 -11.84
C LEU A 458 4.53 21.92 -10.73
N ASN A 459 4.97 21.66 -9.49
CA ASN A 459 4.82 22.60 -8.37
C ASN A 459 5.50 23.95 -8.64
N ARG A 460 6.69 23.94 -9.27
CA ARG A 460 7.38 25.17 -9.70
C ARG A 460 6.60 25.90 -10.78
N SER A 461 6.06 25.18 -11.76
CA SER A 461 5.26 25.77 -12.85
C SER A 461 3.94 26.37 -12.35
N ILE A 462 3.25 25.71 -11.41
CA ILE A 462 2.06 26.25 -10.73
C ILE A 462 2.39 27.55 -10.01
N THR A 463 3.50 27.56 -9.27
CA THR A 463 3.96 28.76 -8.54
C THR A 463 4.35 29.89 -9.50
N ALA A 464 5.02 29.56 -10.61
CA ALA A 464 5.39 30.52 -11.65
C ALA A 464 4.16 31.08 -12.39
N ALA A 465 3.07 30.31 -12.51
CA ALA A 465 1.82 30.79 -13.12
C ALA A 465 1.09 31.86 -12.28
N LEU A 466 1.43 31.98 -10.99
CA LEU A 466 0.87 32.98 -10.07
C LEU A 466 1.54 34.35 -10.16
N THR A 467 2.74 34.45 -10.74
CA THR A 467 3.44 35.74 -10.87
C THR A 467 2.84 36.57 -12.01
N PRO A 468 2.81 37.91 -11.89
CA PRO A 468 2.32 38.77 -12.96
C PRO A 468 3.19 38.60 -14.21
N PRO A 469 2.59 38.48 -15.41
CA PRO A 469 3.36 38.22 -16.63
C PRO A 469 4.27 39.41 -16.95
N PRO A 470 5.56 39.21 -17.28
CA PRO A 470 6.36 40.26 -17.90
C PRO A 470 5.75 40.64 -19.25
N GLN A 471 5.88 41.92 -19.64
CA GLN A 471 5.10 42.64 -20.67
C GLN A 471 5.11 42.06 -22.11
N ASP A 472 5.73 40.91 -22.36
CA ASP A 472 5.72 40.22 -23.67
C ASP A 472 5.60 38.68 -23.59
N SER A 473 5.19 38.08 -22.45
CA SER A 473 5.23 36.61 -22.28
C SER A 473 3.86 35.91 -22.22
N LEU A 474 3.50 35.24 -23.32
CA LEU A 474 2.57 34.10 -23.32
C LEU A 474 3.43 32.83 -23.33
N SER A 475 3.70 32.21 -22.17
CA SER A 475 4.38 30.89 -22.11
C SER A 475 4.31 30.14 -20.77
N LEU A 476 4.36 30.82 -19.61
CA LEU A 476 4.40 30.14 -18.31
C LEU A 476 3.07 29.46 -17.93
N LYS A 477 1.94 30.09 -18.28
CA LYS A 477 0.60 29.52 -18.10
C LYS A 477 0.34 28.34 -19.04
N ASP A 478 0.88 28.40 -20.26
CA ASP A 478 0.79 27.32 -21.25
C ASP A 478 1.59 26.09 -20.82
N GLN A 479 2.78 26.31 -20.25
CA GLN A 479 3.57 25.25 -19.62
C GLN A 479 2.80 24.59 -18.47
N CYS A 480 2.23 25.39 -17.56
CA CYS A 480 1.44 24.87 -16.45
C CYS A 480 0.25 24.04 -16.94
N TYR A 481 -0.50 24.53 -17.92
CA TYR A 481 -1.61 23.80 -18.52
C TYR A 481 -1.17 22.48 -19.15
N MET A 482 -0.11 22.48 -19.96
CA MET A 482 0.43 21.26 -20.59
C MET A 482 0.85 20.20 -19.56
N LEU A 483 1.51 20.60 -18.47
CA LEU A 483 1.91 19.67 -17.41
C LEU A 483 0.70 19.10 -16.65
N LEU A 484 -0.35 19.91 -16.45
CA LEU A 484 -1.63 19.45 -15.88
C LEU A 484 -2.39 18.51 -16.84
N ASP A 485 -2.36 18.78 -18.15
CA ASP A 485 -2.94 17.93 -19.20
C ASP A 485 -2.22 16.57 -19.23
N LEU A 486 -0.88 16.57 -19.22
CA LEU A 486 -0.07 15.36 -19.12
C LEU A 486 -0.42 14.54 -17.86
N LEU A 487 -0.53 15.20 -16.71
CA LEU A 487 -0.92 14.57 -15.44
C LEU A 487 -2.33 13.96 -15.52
N CYS A 488 -3.33 14.73 -15.97
CA CYS A 488 -4.73 14.30 -16.01
C CYS A 488 -4.95 13.04 -16.85
N TYR A 489 -4.24 12.94 -17.98
CA TYR A 489 -4.58 11.96 -19.01
C TYR A 489 -3.58 10.80 -19.08
N ARG A 490 -2.27 11.02 -18.85
CA ARG A 490 -1.27 9.94 -18.95
C ARG A 490 -0.81 9.38 -17.62
N LEU A 491 -0.96 10.12 -16.53
CA LEU A 491 -0.56 9.70 -15.19
C LEU A 491 -1.83 9.52 -14.34
N PRO A 492 -2.60 8.44 -14.55
CA PRO A 492 -3.99 8.31 -14.10
C PRO A 492 -4.21 8.54 -12.61
N SER A 493 -3.20 8.28 -11.77
CA SER A 493 -3.07 8.92 -10.47
C SER A 493 -1.65 8.80 -9.92
N ILE A 494 -1.20 9.85 -9.24
CA ILE A 494 0.01 9.79 -8.40
C ILE A 494 -0.42 9.28 -7.03
N PRO A 495 0.11 8.16 -6.51
CA PRO A 495 -0.32 7.63 -5.22
C PRO A 495 -0.26 8.70 -4.12
N MET A 496 -1.37 8.87 -3.40
CA MET A 496 -1.48 9.93 -2.38
C MET A 496 -0.49 9.78 -1.23
N ASN A 497 -0.15 8.53 -0.92
CA ASN A 497 0.83 8.09 0.07
C ASN A 497 2.27 8.03 -0.49
N PHE A 498 2.51 8.45 -1.73
CA PHE A 498 3.83 8.36 -2.37
C PHE A 498 4.89 9.11 -1.55
N ARG A 499 5.77 8.33 -0.92
CA ARG A 499 6.97 8.82 -0.22
C ARG A 499 8.15 8.63 -1.18
N ALA A 500 8.78 9.72 -1.59
CA ALA A 500 9.95 9.63 -2.45
C ALA A 500 11.06 8.84 -1.71
N SER A 501 11.34 7.63 -2.18
CA SER A 501 12.26 6.67 -1.52
C SER A 501 13.72 7.15 -1.44
N ILE A 502 14.04 8.32 -2.01
CA ILE A 502 15.39 8.88 -2.15
C ILE A 502 15.47 10.33 -1.63
N SER A 503 14.35 10.99 -1.26
CA SER A 503 14.45 12.34 -0.71
C SER A 503 14.89 12.28 0.74
N HIS A 504 16.16 12.60 1.00
CA HIS A 504 16.70 12.98 2.32
C HIS A 504 16.02 14.23 2.95
N ALA A 505 14.88 14.67 2.42
CA ALA A 505 14.16 15.82 2.92
C ALA A 505 13.41 15.42 4.20
N HIS A 506 13.67 16.15 5.28
CA HIS A 506 13.06 16.02 6.60
C HIS A 506 11.53 16.26 6.67
N ASP A 507 10.83 16.31 5.53
CA ASP A 507 9.39 16.55 5.48
C ASP A 507 8.64 15.20 5.41
N PRO A 508 7.91 14.81 6.46
CA PRO A 508 7.30 13.48 6.54
C PRO A 508 6.06 13.35 5.62
N SER A 509 5.57 14.44 5.03
CA SER A 509 4.36 14.43 4.20
C SER A 509 4.54 13.66 2.87
N PRO A 510 3.50 12.96 2.36
CA PRO A 510 3.54 12.34 1.03
C PRO A 510 3.53 13.38 -0.11
N ALA A 511 4.25 13.13 -1.21
CA ALA A 511 4.38 14.08 -2.31
C ALA A 511 3.09 14.26 -3.14
N GLY A 512 2.30 13.19 -3.32
CA GLY A 512 1.00 13.25 -4.01
C GLY A 512 -0.01 14.12 -3.26
N LEU A 513 -0.09 13.97 -1.93
CA LEU A 513 -0.92 14.83 -1.09
C LEU A 513 -0.47 16.30 -1.15
N ARG A 514 0.84 16.56 -1.09
CA ARG A 514 1.38 17.93 -1.23
C ARG A 514 0.97 18.57 -2.55
N LEU A 515 1.04 17.84 -3.67
CA LEU A 515 0.64 18.36 -4.98
C LEU A 515 -0.83 18.81 -4.96
N CYS A 516 -1.74 18.02 -4.39
CA CYS A 516 -3.15 18.40 -4.30
C CYS A 516 -3.37 19.66 -3.45
N MET A 517 -2.61 19.80 -2.35
CA MET A 517 -2.63 21.01 -1.52
C MET A 517 -2.10 22.23 -2.26
N THR A 518 -1.02 22.08 -3.03
CA THR A 518 -0.46 23.15 -3.86
C THR A 518 -1.46 23.60 -4.92
N ILE A 519 -2.13 22.67 -5.62
CA ILE A 519 -3.17 22.98 -6.60
C ILE A 519 -4.34 23.72 -5.94
N HIS A 520 -4.83 23.23 -4.80
CA HIS A 520 -5.92 23.87 -4.06
C HIS A 520 -5.56 25.32 -3.67
N SER A 521 -4.38 25.52 -3.08
CA SER A 521 -3.90 26.86 -2.69
C SER A 521 -3.76 27.79 -3.90
N ALA A 522 -3.32 27.27 -5.04
CA ALA A 522 -3.20 28.02 -6.28
C ALA A 522 -4.58 28.44 -6.83
N MET A 523 -5.58 27.55 -6.80
CA MET A 523 -6.96 27.86 -7.20
C MET A 523 -7.60 28.98 -6.35
N ALA A 524 -7.15 29.16 -5.10
CA ALA A 524 -7.64 30.23 -4.23
C ALA A 524 -7.16 31.63 -4.66
N GLN A 525 -6.08 31.69 -5.45
CA GLN A 525 -5.47 32.96 -5.84
C GLN A 525 -6.30 33.64 -6.94
N PRO A 526 -6.53 34.97 -6.88
CA PRO A 526 -7.32 35.70 -7.86
C PRO A 526 -6.87 35.53 -9.32
N GLN A 527 -5.56 35.34 -9.53
CA GLN A 527 -4.92 35.18 -10.84
C GLN A 527 -5.35 33.89 -11.55
N ILE A 528 -5.64 32.83 -10.79
CA ILE A 528 -6.10 31.54 -11.31
C ILE A 528 -7.62 31.46 -11.25
N ALA A 529 -8.24 31.96 -10.19
CA ALA A 529 -9.70 31.97 -10.04
C ALA A 529 -10.43 32.75 -11.16
N SER A 530 -9.75 33.70 -11.80
CA SER A 530 -10.27 34.44 -12.97
C SER A 530 -9.93 33.78 -14.32
N ASN A 531 -9.10 32.75 -14.34
CA ASN A 531 -8.69 32.05 -15.55
C ASN A 531 -9.39 30.69 -15.65
N TYR A 532 -10.47 30.65 -16.43
CA TYR A 532 -11.30 29.45 -16.58
C TYR A 532 -10.51 28.21 -17.02
N GLY A 533 -9.61 28.33 -18.01
CA GLY A 533 -8.89 27.19 -18.56
C GLY A 533 -7.95 26.52 -17.55
N LEU A 534 -7.17 27.31 -16.81
CA LEU A 534 -6.31 26.77 -15.74
C LEU A 534 -7.11 26.29 -14.54
N TYR A 535 -8.14 27.02 -14.13
CA TYR A 535 -9.01 26.59 -13.03
C TYR A 535 -9.67 25.25 -13.34
N SER A 536 -10.22 25.08 -14.55
CA SER A 536 -10.84 23.83 -15.00
C SER A 536 -9.82 22.69 -15.07
N ALA A 537 -8.61 22.93 -15.59
CA ALA A 537 -7.55 21.91 -15.62
C ALA A 537 -7.14 21.45 -14.20
N MET A 538 -6.99 22.40 -13.27
CA MET A 538 -6.69 22.11 -11.86
C MET A 538 -7.83 21.36 -11.17
N GLU A 539 -9.07 21.76 -11.42
CA GLU A 539 -10.26 21.11 -10.88
C GLU A 539 -10.40 19.66 -11.39
N HIS A 540 -10.21 19.44 -12.70
CA HIS A 540 -10.19 18.10 -13.28
C HIS A 540 -9.03 17.24 -12.75
N THR A 541 -7.88 17.85 -12.49
CA THR A 541 -6.74 17.15 -11.87
C THR A 541 -7.14 16.63 -10.49
N LEU A 542 -7.71 17.49 -9.63
CA LEU A 542 -8.17 17.08 -8.30
C LEU A 542 -9.27 16.01 -8.37
N MET A 543 -10.25 16.19 -9.26
CA MET A 543 -11.36 15.25 -9.44
C MET A 543 -10.87 13.85 -9.83
N ARG A 544 -10.02 13.74 -10.86
CA ARG A 544 -9.44 12.45 -11.27
C ARG A 544 -8.62 11.85 -10.16
N GLN A 545 -7.77 12.66 -9.54
CA GLN A 545 -6.88 12.21 -8.49
C GLN A 545 -7.61 11.75 -7.21
N TRP A 546 -8.87 12.12 -6.99
CA TRP A 546 -9.69 11.58 -5.89
C TRP A 546 -10.62 10.44 -6.32
N ALA A 547 -11.17 10.51 -7.54
CA ALA A 547 -12.02 9.46 -8.09
C ALA A 547 -11.25 8.18 -8.41
N TRP A 548 -10.02 8.33 -8.90
CA TRP A 548 -9.22 7.27 -9.52
C TRP A 548 -7.96 6.95 -8.71
N ASN A 549 -8.14 6.56 -7.46
CA ASN A 549 -7.07 5.97 -6.66
C ASN A 549 -7.21 4.45 -6.64
N LEU A 550 -6.08 3.74 -6.61
CA LEU A 550 -6.10 2.32 -6.28
C LEU A 550 -6.61 2.14 -4.85
N LEU A 551 -7.40 1.10 -4.63
CA LEU A 551 -8.02 0.82 -3.33
C LEU A 551 -7.02 0.82 -2.15
N PRO A 552 -5.81 0.20 -2.24
CA PRO A 552 -4.81 0.27 -1.16
C PRO A 552 -4.36 1.70 -0.82
N ASP A 553 -4.28 2.58 -1.81
CA ASP A 553 -3.88 3.98 -1.61
C ASP A 553 -4.99 4.79 -0.96
N THR A 554 -6.25 4.54 -1.34
CA THR A 554 -7.42 5.13 -0.66
C THR A 554 -7.53 4.67 0.78
N ILE A 555 -7.29 3.38 1.06
CA ILE A 555 -7.28 2.82 2.41
C ILE A 555 -6.16 3.46 3.23
N SER A 556 -4.95 3.56 2.65
CA SER A 556 -3.82 4.23 3.29
C SER A 556 -4.15 5.69 3.61
N LEU A 557 -4.78 6.40 2.68
CA LEU A 557 -5.24 7.77 2.89
C LEU A 557 -6.26 7.84 4.04
N ALA A 558 -7.26 6.97 4.06
CA ALA A 558 -8.24 6.91 5.14
C ALA A 558 -7.55 6.68 6.51
N HIS A 559 -6.60 5.75 6.60
CA HIS A 559 -5.81 5.54 7.81
C HIS A 559 -4.97 6.76 8.21
N LEU A 560 -4.37 7.47 7.25
CA LEU A 560 -3.64 8.71 7.52
C LEU A 560 -4.53 9.82 8.10
N PHE A 561 -5.82 9.86 7.71
CA PHE A 561 -6.81 10.74 8.33
C PHE A 561 -7.10 10.33 9.79
N VAL A 562 -7.18 9.02 10.08
CA VAL A 562 -7.47 8.48 11.41
C VAL A 562 -6.29 8.64 12.40
N ASP A 563 -5.07 8.34 11.96
CA ASP A 563 -3.92 8.25 12.87
C ASP A 563 -3.35 9.62 13.28
N ASN A 564 -3.93 10.74 12.79
CA ASN A 564 -3.46 12.11 13.04
C ASN A 564 -1.95 12.34 12.80
N ALA A 565 -1.30 11.44 12.05
CA ALA A 565 0.15 11.33 11.94
C ALA A 565 0.82 12.57 11.32
N PHE A 566 0.04 13.46 10.71
CA PHE A 566 0.50 14.66 10.04
C PHE A 566 -0.03 15.98 10.62
N GLY A 567 -0.70 15.98 11.78
CA GLY A 567 -1.10 17.17 12.56
C GLY A 567 -1.41 18.44 11.76
N ASN A 568 -0.38 19.23 11.45
CA ASN A 568 -0.47 20.49 10.68
C ASN A 568 -1.02 20.34 9.24
N THR A 569 -0.79 19.23 8.54
CA THR A 569 -1.31 19.02 7.17
C THR A 569 -2.80 18.72 7.18
N LEU A 570 -3.27 17.94 8.16
CA LEU A 570 -4.69 17.62 8.37
C LEU A 570 -5.49 18.85 8.82
N LEU A 571 -4.90 19.72 9.65
CA LEU A 571 -5.52 21.00 10.04
C LEU A 571 -5.79 21.91 8.84
N ASN A 572 -4.92 21.92 7.83
CA ASN A 572 -5.11 22.67 6.57
C ASN A 572 -6.11 22.01 5.60
N LEU A 573 -6.24 20.69 5.62
CA LEU A 573 -7.31 19.96 4.90
C LEU A 573 -8.68 20.18 5.57
N ASN A 574 -8.72 20.21 6.90
CA ASN A 574 -9.94 20.42 7.66
C ASN A 574 -10.58 21.80 7.41
N SER A 575 -9.77 22.85 7.25
CA SER A 575 -10.30 24.18 6.89
C SER A 575 -10.89 24.21 5.47
N TRP A 576 -10.35 23.39 4.56
CA TRP A 576 -10.87 23.23 3.20
C TRP A 576 -12.18 22.44 3.16
N LEU A 577 -12.26 21.31 3.87
CA LEU A 577 -13.38 20.37 3.76
C LEU A 577 -14.65 20.81 4.51
N VAL A 578 -14.56 21.75 5.45
CA VAL A 578 -15.65 22.15 6.38
C VAL A 578 -16.46 23.36 5.88
N SER A 579 -16.19 23.91 4.69
CA SER A 579 -16.94 25.05 4.15
C SER A 579 -18.36 24.64 3.74
N ASN A 580 -19.38 25.09 4.49
CA ASN A 580 -20.79 24.91 4.15
C ASN A 580 -21.19 25.91 3.05
N PRO A 581 -21.55 25.47 1.83
CA PRO A 581 -21.97 26.36 0.75
C PRO A 581 -23.27 27.13 1.04
N MET A 582 -24.09 26.67 2.00
CA MET A 582 -25.39 27.26 2.32
C MET A 582 -25.33 28.34 3.42
N ASP A 583 -24.19 28.47 4.13
CA ASP A 583 -23.99 29.53 5.12
C ASP A 583 -23.50 30.81 4.43
N ASN A 584 -24.44 31.63 3.95
CA ASN A 584 -24.20 32.97 3.39
C ASN A 584 -23.52 33.96 4.36
N THR A 585 -23.22 33.57 5.59
CA THR A 585 -22.71 34.45 6.66
C THR A 585 -21.19 34.59 6.68
N ARG A 586 -20.45 33.75 5.96
CA ARG A 586 -19.00 33.92 5.75
C ARG A 586 -18.72 34.05 4.25
N ALA A 587 -18.37 35.27 3.83
CA ALA A 587 -17.93 35.64 2.49
C ALA A 587 -16.56 35.01 2.11
N GLY A 588 -16.36 33.72 2.35
CA GLY A 588 -15.23 32.95 1.86
C GLY A 588 -15.63 32.29 0.54
N ARG A 589 -15.07 32.78 -0.58
CA ARG A 589 -15.23 32.18 -1.91
C ARG A 589 -14.83 30.69 -1.83
N LEU A 590 -15.76 29.76 -2.09
CA LEU A 590 -15.44 28.33 -2.15
C LEU A 590 -14.43 28.08 -3.29
N VAL A 591 -13.19 27.78 -2.91
CA VAL A 591 -12.06 27.62 -3.85
C VAL A 591 -12.22 26.39 -4.74
N VAL A 592 -12.87 25.33 -4.25
CA VAL A 592 -13.12 24.06 -4.98
C VAL A 592 -14.60 23.68 -4.89
N CYS A 593 -15.09 22.95 -5.88
CA CYS A 593 -16.45 22.43 -5.90
C CYS A 593 -16.77 21.50 -4.72
N PRO A 594 -17.84 21.78 -3.94
CA PRO A 594 -18.35 20.91 -2.89
C PRO A 594 -18.60 19.48 -3.39
N GLU A 595 -19.02 19.29 -4.64
CA GLU A 595 -19.24 17.96 -5.20
C GLU A 595 -17.94 17.17 -5.35
N ILE A 596 -16.82 17.82 -5.65
CA ILE A 596 -15.53 17.12 -5.73
C ILE A 596 -15.10 16.70 -4.31
N VAL A 597 -15.38 17.53 -3.30
CA VAL A 597 -15.19 17.14 -1.90
C VAL A 597 -16.09 15.97 -1.52
N ARG A 598 -17.36 15.96 -1.96
CA ARG A 598 -18.28 14.83 -1.78
C ARG A 598 -17.79 13.56 -2.49
N MET A 599 -17.18 13.69 -3.67
CA MET A 599 -16.54 12.56 -4.36
C MET A 599 -15.42 11.96 -3.51
N LEU A 600 -14.53 12.79 -2.96
CA LEU A 600 -13.48 12.34 -2.04
C LEU A 600 -14.07 11.63 -0.81
N LEU A 601 -15.06 12.24 -0.16
CA LEU A 601 -15.71 11.68 1.02
C LEU A 601 -16.38 10.33 0.72
N ILE A 602 -17.12 10.20 -0.39
CA ILE A 602 -17.72 8.93 -0.82
C ILE A 602 -16.64 7.87 -1.06
N THR A 603 -15.58 8.21 -1.80
CA THR A 603 -14.50 7.27 -2.11
C THR A 603 -13.82 6.76 -0.83
N MET A 604 -13.54 7.65 0.13
CA MET A 604 -12.98 7.28 1.43
C MET A 604 -13.97 6.44 2.26
N MET A 605 -15.24 6.83 2.34
CA MET A 605 -16.27 6.11 3.09
C MET A 605 -16.52 4.70 2.54
N ARG A 606 -16.53 4.54 1.21
CA ARG A 606 -16.63 3.22 0.56
C ARG A 606 -15.40 2.36 0.84
N ALA A 607 -14.20 2.93 0.80
CA ALA A 607 -12.97 2.22 1.19
C ALA A 607 -13.00 1.78 2.66
N MET A 608 -13.45 2.64 3.58
CA MET A 608 -13.65 2.26 4.99
C MET A 608 -14.69 1.14 5.16
N LYS A 609 -15.79 1.18 4.39
CA LYS A 609 -16.80 0.10 4.38
C LYS A 609 -16.19 -1.23 3.93
N ILE A 610 -15.37 -1.24 2.89
CA ILE A 610 -14.65 -2.45 2.42
C ILE A 610 -13.71 -2.97 3.51
N MET A 611 -13.04 -2.08 4.25
CA MET A 611 -12.19 -2.44 5.38
C MET A 611 -12.97 -2.87 6.63
N GLY A 612 -14.28 -2.65 6.66
CA GLY A 612 -15.11 -2.86 7.84
C GLY A 612 -14.75 -1.95 9.02
N ILE A 613 -14.06 -0.82 8.79
CA ILE A 613 -13.67 0.14 9.84
C ILE A 613 -14.86 1.04 10.16
N GLU A 614 -15.20 1.21 11.44
CA GLU A 614 -16.19 2.21 11.87
C GLU A 614 -15.59 3.62 11.71
N SER A 615 -16.36 4.53 11.09
CA SER A 615 -15.85 5.84 10.67
C SER A 615 -15.25 6.66 11.81
N ASP A 616 -14.11 7.28 11.51
CA ASP A 616 -13.39 8.16 12.42
C ASP A 616 -14.20 9.41 12.85
N PRO A 617 -14.14 9.83 14.13
CA PRO A 617 -14.89 10.98 14.63
C PRO A 617 -14.60 12.29 13.90
N GLU A 618 -13.37 12.51 13.44
CA GLU A 618 -12.95 13.73 12.74
C GLU A 618 -13.46 13.74 11.30
N LEU A 619 -13.35 12.61 10.60
CA LEU A 619 -13.98 12.46 9.28
C LEU A 619 -15.50 12.62 9.36
N MET A 620 -16.14 12.10 10.41
CA MET A 620 -17.58 12.27 10.62
C MET A 620 -17.93 13.72 10.98
N ARG A 621 -17.07 14.45 11.69
CA ARG A 621 -17.22 15.90 11.95
C ARG A 621 -17.22 16.69 10.64
N ILE A 622 -16.33 16.36 9.70
CA ILE A 622 -16.32 16.97 8.36
C ILE A 622 -17.60 16.60 7.59
N ASN A 623 -17.99 15.33 7.64
CA ASN A 623 -19.17 14.83 6.93
C ASN A 623 -20.49 15.47 7.40
N GLN A 624 -20.57 15.97 8.64
CA GLN A 624 -21.76 16.68 9.15
C GLN A 624 -22.12 17.95 8.35
N VAL A 625 -21.18 18.53 7.62
CA VAL A 625 -21.42 19.70 6.76
C VAL A 625 -22.13 19.31 5.46
N TYR A 626 -22.01 18.05 5.05
CA TYR A 626 -22.59 17.52 3.83
C TYR A 626 -23.81 16.68 4.13
N THR A 627 -24.72 16.62 3.17
CA THR A 627 -25.97 15.90 3.33
C THR A 627 -26.17 14.86 2.24
N TRP A 628 -26.68 13.69 2.59
CA TRP A 628 -26.75 12.53 1.66
C TRP A 628 -28.19 12.07 1.44
N ALA A 629 -28.49 11.64 0.22
CA ALA A 629 -29.81 11.09 -0.09
C ALA A 629 -29.96 9.68 0.51
N PRO A 630 -31.16 9.29 0.99
CA PRO A 630 -31.36 8.01 1.67
C PRO A 630 -30.89 6.77 0.89
N SER A 631 -31.06 6.75 -0.43
CA SER A 631 -30.61 5.64 -1.26
C SER A 631 -29.08 5.48 -1.30
N GLN A 632 -28.31 6.56 -1.11
CA GLN A 632 -26.83 6.52 -1.09
C GLN A 632 -26.30 5.89 0.20
N LEU A 633 -27.01 6.07 1.31
CA LEU A 633 -26.57 5.67 2.65
C LEU A 633 -26.33 4.16 2.80
N SER A 634 -27.05 3.37 2.02
CA SER A 634 -26.85 1.92 1.93
C SER A 634 -25.44 1.53 1.45
N SER A 635 -24.83 2.34 0.57
CA SER A 635 -23.50 2.13 0.02
C SER A 635 -22.38 2.62 0.95
N LEU A 636 -22.73 3.34 2.01
CA LEU A 636 -21.81 3.99 2.95
C LEU A 636 -21.77 3.25 4.30
N PRO A 637 -20.78 3.53 5.17
CA PRO A 637 -20.74 3.02 6.54
C PRO A 637 -21.96 3.46 7.36
N LEU A 638 -22.39 2.63 8.33
CA LEU A 638 -23.57 2.88 9.18
C LEU A 638 -23.53 4.22 9.92
N THR A 639 -22.35 4.68 10.34
CA THR A 639 -22.15 5.96 11.04
C THR A 639 -22.50 7.18 10.19
N ALA A 640 -22.39 7.09 8.86
CA ALA A 640 -22.74 8.16 7.94
C ALA A 640 -24.27 8.38 7.85
N GLN A 641 -25.08 7.39 8.24
CA GLN A 641 -26.55 7.46 8.17
C GLN A 641 -27.15 8.61 9.01
N ARG A 642 -26.40 9.11 10.00
CA ARG A 642 -26.82 10.25 10.85
C ARG A 642 -26.81 11.60 10.12
N THR A 643 -26.27 11.66 8.89
CA THR A 643 -26.18 12.88 8.05
C THR A 643 -27.16 12.88 6.87
N ALA A 644 -28.20 12.05 6.96
CA ALA A 644 -29.25 11.95 5.94
C ALA A 644 -30.07 13.24 5.85
N ILE A 645 -30.39 13.69 4.62
CA ILE A 645 -31.42 14.72 4.42
C ILE A 645 -32.79 14.12 4.73
N THR A 646 -33.59 14.80 5.54
CA THR A 646 -35.01 14.46 5.70
C THR A 646 -35.82 15.02 4.52
N PRO A 647 -36.80 14.28 3.97
CA PRO A 647 -37.58 14.73 2.81
C PRO A 647 -38.27 16.08 3.02
N GLU A 648 -38.65 16.38 4.26
CA GLU A 648 -39.34 17.61 4.66
C GLU A 648 -38.41 18.83 4.61
N GLU A 649 -37.15 18.69 5.04
CA GLU A 649 -36.15 19.76 4.94
C GLU A 649 -35.79 20.08 3.48
N ASP A 650 -35.75 19.06 2.62
CA ASP A 650 -35.44 19.22 1.19
C ASP A 650 -36.53 20.00 0.46
N ILE A 651 -37.81 19.65 0.69
CA ILE A 651 -38.96 20.35 0.11
C ILE A 651 -38.97 21.82 0.56
N ALA A 652 -38.79 22.09 1.85
CA ALA A 652 -38.77 23.46 2.37
C ALA A 652 -37.63 24.30 1.77
N ARG A 653 -36.43 23.72 1.58
CA ARG A 653 -35.30 24.38 0.91
C ARG A 653 -35.59 24.63 -0.57
N ALA A 654 -36.18 23.66 -1.27
CA ALA A 654 -36.55 23.80 -2.67
C ALA A 654 -37.59 24.91 -2.88
N GLU A 655 -38.62 24.98 -2.04
CA GLU A 655 -39.64 26.05 -2.10
C GLU A 655 -39.06 27.44 -1.77
N ALA A 656 -38.12 27.53 -0.84
CA ALA A 656 -37.41 28.78 -0.54
C ALA A 656 -36.56 29.23 -1.74
N PHE A 657 -35.80 28.31 -2.33
CA PHE A 657 -34.97 28.59 -3.51
C PHE A 657 -35.81 28.99 -4.73
N GLN A 658 -36.94 28.31 -4.97
CA GLN A 658 -37.86 28.64 -6.05
C GLN A 658 -38.44 30.06 -5.92
N ARG A 659 -38.76 30.50 -4.69
CA ARG A 659 -39.20 31.87 -4.41
C ARG A 659 -38.11 32.90 -4.68
N GLU A 660 -36.86 32.59 -4.34
CA GLU A 660 -35.71 33.45 -4.62
C GLU A 660 -35.47 33.60 -6.13
N VAL A 661 -35.42 32.48 -6.87
CA VAL A 661 -35.31 32.48 -8.34
C VAL A 661 -36.44 33.29 -9.00
N HIS A 662 -37.68 33.14 -8.51
CA HIS A 662 -38.80 33.92 -9.04
C HIS A 662 -38.62 35.43 -8.79
N THR A 663 -38.16 35.80 -7.61
CA THR A 663 -37.89 37.20 -7.24
C THR A 663 -36.81 37.79 -8.13
N ASP A 664 -35.68 37.12 -8.27
CA ASP A 664 -34.54 37.59 -9.08
C ASP A 664 -34.91 37.67 -10.57
N PHE A 665 -35.70 36.72 -11.08
CA PHE A 665 -36.21 36.76 -12.45
C PHE A 665 -37.12 37.97 -12.69
N THR A 666 -38.05 38.26 -11.78
CA THR A 666 -38.93 39.43 -11.91
C THR A 666 -38.15 40.75 -11.86
N GLN A 667 -37.09 40.83 -11.05
CA GLN A 667 -36.23 42.01 -10.98
C GLN A 667 -35.37 42.18 -12.24
N MET A 668 -34.82 41.08 -12.79
CA MET A 668 -34.06 41.12 -14.05
C MET A 668 -34.92 41.65 -15.21
N ARG A 669 -36.17 41.16 -15.34
CA ARG A 669 -37.09 41.62 -16.39
C ARG A 669 -37.52 43.09 -16.23
N GLY A 670 -37.51 43.61 -14.99
CA GLY A 670 -37.87 44.99 -14.69
C GLY A 670 -36.77 46.02 -14.93
N GLN A 671 -35.54 45.59 -15.25
CA GLN A 671 -34.37 46.46 -15.41
C GLN A 671 -33.80 46.44 -16.84
N PRO A 672 -33.14 47.53 -17.30
CA PRO A 672 -32.48 47.58 -18.61
C PRO A 672 -31.27 46.63 -18.68
N GLU A 673 -30.98 46.08 -19.86
CA GLU A 673 -29.93 45.05 -20.07
C GLU A 673 -28.54 45.46 -19.56
N MET A 674 -28.20 46.76 -19.63
CA MET A 674 -26.92 47.28 -19.14
C MET A 674 -26.74 47.16 -17.61
N SER A 675 -27.82 47.10 -16.82
CA SER A 675 -27.73 46.96 -15.36
C SER A 675 -27.82 45.51 -14.88
N TRP A 676 -28.10 44.55 -15.76
CA TRP A 676 -28.13 43.13 -15.43
C TRP A 676 -26.78 42.64 -14.92
N MET A 677 -25.68 43.17 -15.46
CA MET A 677 -24.33 42.78 -15.08
C MET A 677 -24.00 43.17 -13.63
N GLU A 678 -24.33 44.39 -13.22
CA GLU A 678 -24.08 44.85 -11.85
C GLU A 678 -24.94 44.09 -10.84
N TYR A 679 -26.23 43.92 -11.14
CA TYR A 679 -27.17 43.21 -10.29
C TYR A 679 -26.81 41.73 -10.09
N MET A 680 -26.50 41.01 -11.19
CA MET A 680 -26.16 39.58 -11.13
C MET A 680 -24.75 39.30 -10.63
N SER A 681 -23.86 40.30 -10.62
CA SER A 681 -22.49 40.14 -10.08
C SER A 681 -22.44 40.09 -8.54
N MET A 682 -23.54 40.40 -7.86
CA MET A 682 -23.66 40.36 -6.40
C MET A 682 -23.47 38.92 -5.86
N PRO A 683 -22.55 38.68 -4.90
CA PRO A 683 -22.27 37.34 -4.38
C PRO A 683 -23.51 36.59 -3.84
N SER A 684 -24.44 37.32 -3.23
CA SER A 684 -25.69 36.74 -2.69
C SER A 684 -26.67 36.25 -3.76
N ARG A 685 -26.47 36.63 -5.04
CA ARG A 685 -27.37 36.29 -6.15
C ARG A 685 -26.76 35.31 -7.15
N GLN A 686 -25.48 34.98 -7.00
CA GLN A 686 -24.79 34.02 -7.87
C GLN A 686 -25.47 32.63 -7.97
N PRO A 687 -26.06 32.05 -6.90
CA PRO A 687 -26.68 30.73 -6.96
C PRO A 687 -27.93 30.62 -7.86
N THR A 688 -28.65 31.72 -8.12
CA THR A 688 -29.93 31.70 -8.85
C THR A 688 -29.78 32.01 -10.35
N ILE A 689 -28.63 32.53 -10.79
CA ILE A 689 -28.42 33.10 -12.14
C ILE A 689 -28.75 32.11 -13.26
N LEU A 690 -28.29 30.85 -13.17
CA LEU A 690 -28.55 29.85 -14.22
C LEU A 690 -30.05 29.55 -14.35
N CYS A 691 -30.78 29.45 -13.23
CA CYS A 691 -32.22 29.22 -13.22
C CYS A 691 -32.99 30.43 -13.77
N VAL A 692 -32.52 31.65 -13.48
CA VAL A 692 -33.07 32.90 -14.02
C VAL A 692 -32.87 32.98 -15.55
N ILE A 693 -31.68 32.63 -16.04
CA ILE A 693 -31.37 32.56 -17.49
C ILE A 693 -32.22 31.48 -18.16
N PHE A 694 -32.31 30.28 -17.56
CA PHE A 694 -33.13 29.19 -18.07
C PHE A 694 -34.60 29.58 -18.19
N ARG A 695 -35.15 30.25 -17.16
CA ARG A 695 -36.52 30.76 -17.20
C ARG A 695 -36.71 31.86 -18.26
N HIS A 696 -35.71 32.72 -18.45
CA HIS A 696 -35.73 33.73 -19.51
C HIS A 696 -35.72 33.11 -20.92
N LEU A 697 -34.98 32.02 -21.11
CA LEU A 697 -34.96 31.26 -22.37
C LEU A 697 -36.30 30.55 -22.65
N ILE A 698 -36.99 30.06 -21.62
CA ILE A 698 -38.32 29.45 -21.78
C ILE A 698 -39.39 30.50 -22.14
N ASP A 699 -39.32 31.68 -21.53
CA ASP A 699 -40.31 32.75 -21.71
C ASP A 699 -40.09 33.58 -23.00
N SER A 700 -38.98 33.38 -23.73
CA SER A 700 -38.67 34.07 -24.99
C SER A 700 -39.19 33.31 -26.22
N LEU A 701 -39.71 34.04 -27.22
CA LEU A 701 -40.24 33.46 -28.47
C LEU A 701 -39.12 32.75 -29.28
N PRO A 702 -39.43 31.65 -29.99
CA PRO A 702 -38.43 30.82 -30.69
C PRO A 702 -37.63 31.56 -31.79
N GLU A 703 -38.07 32.73 -32.25
CA GLU A 703 -37.35 33.56 -33.23
C GLU A 703 -36.22 34.41 -32.60
N HIS A 704 -36.12 34.48 -31.26
CA HIS A 704 -35.08 35.17 -30.50
C HIS A 704 -34.11 34.22 -29.77
N SER A 705 -33.87 33.02 -30.32
CA SER A 705 -33.10 31.94 -29.69
C SER A 705 -31.59 32.20 -29.46
N MET A 706 -31.11 33.43 -29.69
CA MET A 706 -29.72 33.83 -29.41
C MET A 706 -29.69 34.59 -28.09
N LEU A 707 -28.94 34.07 -27.11
CA LEU A 707 -28.69 34.77 -25.84
C LEU A 707 -28.03 36.13 -26.11
N ALA A 708 -28.46 37.18 -25.41
CA ALA A 708 -27.82 38.49 -25.50
C ALA A 708 -26.34 38.37 -25.07
N PRO A 709 -25.40 39.09 -25.72
CA PRO A 709 -23.97 39.05 -25.37
C PRO A 709 -23.68 39.34 -23.89
N VAL A 710 -24.52 40.16 -23.24
CA VAL A 710 -24.46 40.46 -21.80
C VAL A 710 -24.64 39.20 -20.95
N VAL A 711 -25.48 38.24 -21.37
CA VAL A 711 -25.67 36.98 -20.64
C VAL A 711 -24.41 36.12 -20.71
N TYR A 712 -23.74 36.04 -21.87
CA TYR A 712 -22.47 35.34 -21.98
C TYR A 712 -21.37 36.00 -21.14
N GLN A 713 -21.34 37.34 -21.06
CA GLN A 713 -20.42 38.07 -20.19
C GLN A 713 -20.70 37.88 -18.69
N ILE A 714 -21.97 37.71 -18.31
CA ILE A 714 -22.37 37.33 -16.95
C ILE A 714 -21.89 35.91 -16.65
N LEU A 715 -22.11 34.96 -17.57
CA LEU A 715 -21.68 33.56 -17.44
C LEU A 715 -20.14 33.42 -17.39
N ASP A 716 -19.40 34.25 -18.14
CA ASP A 716 -17.93 34.28 -18.13
C ASP A 716 -17.34 34.70 -16.77
N ARG A 717 -18.13 35.41 -15.95
CA ARG A 717 -17.75 35.81 -14.58
C ARG A 717 -18.18 34.80 -13.52
N LEU A 718 -18.91 33.75 -13.88
CA LEU A 718 -19.40 32.71 -12.98
C LEU A 718 -18.53 31.45 -13.09
N THR A 719 -18.08 30.92 -11.96
CA THR A 719 -17.50 29.59 -11.90
C THR A 719 -18.62 28.57 -12.11
N CYS A 720 -18.66 27.95 -13.29
CA CYS A 720 -19.73 27.02 -13.66
C CYS A 720 -19.76 25.81 -12.74
N ARG A 721 -20.93 25.48 -12.21
CA ARG A 721 -21.21 24.19 -11.58
C ARG A 721 -22.52 23.61 -12.10
N GLU A 722 -22.39 22.33 -12.45
CA GLU A 722 -23.41 21.29 -12.60
C GLU A 722 -24.52 21.52 -13.61
N TYR A 723 -24.55 20.70 -14.68
CA TYR A 723 -25.71 19.90 -15.15
C TYR A 723 -25.23 18.96 -16.26
N VAL A 724 -24.95 17.69 -15.92
CA VAL A 724 -24.42 16.71 -16.86
C VAL A 724 -25.48 15.65 -17.25
N LEU A 725 -26.35 15.21 -16.33
CA LEU A 725 -27.30 14.12 -16.61
C LEU A 725 -28.38 14.44 -17.66
N ALA A 726 -29.06 15.59 -17.56
CA ALA A 726 -30.16 15.94 -18.46
C ALA A 726 -29.66 16.26 -19.89
N ALA A 727 -28.45 16.83 -19.99
CA ALA A 727 -27.78 17.09 -21.26
C ALA A 727 -27.30 15.79 -21.91
N LEU A 728 -26.72 14.85 -21.15
CA LEU A 728 -26.20 13.58 -21.68
C LEU A 728 -27.27 12.70 -22.32
N LEU A 729 -28.47 12.62 -21.74
CA LEU A 729 -29.48 11.64 -22.16
C LEU A 729 -30.36 12.14 -23.31
N ASN A 730 -30.48 13.46 -23.50
CA ASN A 730 -31.41 14.05 -24.47
C ASN A 730 -30.72 14.93 -25.54
N CYS A 731 -29.41 15.20 -25.45
CA CYS A 731 -28.70 15.99 -26.45
C CYS A 731 -28.07 15.10 -27.54
N SER A 732 -28.57 15.21 -28.78
CA SER A 732 -28.02 14.47 -29.92
C SER A 732 -26.54 14.78 -30.18
N GLU A 733 -26.10 16.02 -29.94
CA GLU A 733 -24.72 16.44 -30.16
C GLU A 733 -23.72 15.66 -29.27
N ILE A 734 -24.07 15.39 -28.01
CA ILE A 734 -23.18 14.65 -27.11
C ILE A 734 -23.09 13.18 -27.55
N ASN A 735 -24.21 12.58 -27.97
CA ASN A 735 -24.23 11.22 -28.49
C ASN A 735 -23.37 11.08 -29.75
N GLU A 736 -23.42 12.06 -30.66
CA GLU A 736 -22.56 12.09 -31.86
C GLU A 736 -21.08 12.26 -31.51
N ARG A 737 -20.75 13.09 -30.51
CA ARG A 737 -19.37 13.25 -30.01
C ARG A 737 -18.86 11.93 -29.43
N ILE A 738 -19.66 11.25 -28.59
CA ILE A 738 -19.32 9.95 -27.99
C ILE A 738 -19.08 8.90 -29.06
N ASP A 739 -19.99 8.79 -30.04
CA ASP A 739 -19.90 7.80 -31.11
C ASP A 739 -18.65 8.01 -31.98
N PHE A 740 -18.37 9.27 -32.34
CA PHE A 740 -17.15 9.61 -33.07
C PHE A 740 -15.89 9.26 -32.25
N TYR A 741 -15.85 9.67 -30.98
CA TYR A 741 -14.69 9.45 -30.11
C TYR A 741 -14.39 7.95 -29.96
N CYS A 742 -15.40 7.14 -29.65
CA CYS A 742 -15.21 5.70 -29.42
C CYS A 742 -14.83 4.92 -30.68
N ARG A 743 -15.33 5.34 -31.86
CA ARG A 743 -15.04 4.68 -33.14
C ARG A 743 -13.69 5.06 -33.74
N TYR A 744 -13.31 6.33 -33.65
CA TYR A 744 -12.19 6.86 -34.44
C TYR A 744 -10.95 7.21 -33.63
N ILE A 745 -11.05 7.44 -32.32
CA ILE A 745 -9.88 7.77 -31.51
C ILE A 745 -9.28 6.48 -30.93
N PRO A 746 -8.04 6.12 -31.34
CA PRO A 746 -7.36 4.97 -30.78
C PRO A 746 -6.93 5.26 -29.33
N LYS A 747 -6.72 4.18 -28.57
CA LYS A 747 -6.11 4.30 -27.25
C LYS A 747 -4.65 4.75 -27.43
N ARG A 748 -4.24 5.75 -26.66
CA ARG A 748 -2.94 6.43 -26.80
C ARG A 748 -1.73 5.51 -26.58
N ASP A 749 -1.90 4.48 -25.76
CA ASP A 749 -0.88 3.45 -25.51
C ASP A 749 -0.66 2.50 -26.70
N VAL A 750 -1.59 2.48 -27.66
CA VAL A 750 -1.55 1.58 -28.83
C VAL A 750 -1.00 2.30 -30.05
N ASP A 751 -1.51 3.49 -30.35
CA ASP A 751 -1.09 4.30 -31.50
C ASP A 751 -1.17 5.79 -31.14
N ALA A 752 -0.08 6.31 -30.58
CA ALA A 752 0.01 7.70 -30.16
C ALA A 752 -0.01 8.69 -31.36
N PRO A 753 0.71 8.46 -32.47
CA PRO A 753 0.64 9.36 -33.63
C PRO A 753 -0.78 9.51 -34.18
N GLU A 754 -1.50 8.39 -34.35
CA GLU A 754 -2.86 8.44 -34.85
C GLU A 754 -3.83 9.04 -33.82
N HIS A 755 -3.60 8.81 -32.53
CA HIS A 755 -4.36 9.47 -31.46
C HIS A 755 -4.30 11.00 -31.59
N PHE A 756 -3.09 11.57 -31.70
CA PHE A 756 -2.93 13.03 -31.83
C PHE A 756 -3.58 13.59 -33.11
N ARG A 757 -3.45 12.88 -34.24
CA ARG A 757 -4.12 13.29 -35.50
C ARG A 757 -5.64 13.31 -35.32
N ARG A 758 -6.23 12.22 -34.84
CA ARG A 758 -7.68 12.06 -34.67
C ARG A 758 -8.26 13.00 -33.61
N LEU A 759 -7.49 13.32 -32.58
CA LEU A 759 -7.89 14.30 -31.57
C LEU A 759 -8.01 15.71 -32.17
N SER A 760 -7.05 16.12 -33.01
CA SER A 760 -7.15 17.38 -33.76
C SER A 760 -8.35 17.40 -34.70
N GLU A 761 -8.68 16.27 -35.34
CA GLU A 761 -9.92 16.15 -36.13
C GLU A 761 -11.18 16.27 -35.29
N TYR A 762 -11.19 15.65 -34.09
CA TYR A 762 -12.29 15.75 -33.15
C TYR A 762 -12.55 17.20 -32.75
N HIS A 763 -11.53 17.97 -32.35
CA HIS A 763 -11.71 19.38 -31.99
C HIS A 763 -12.12 20.27 -33.17
N ARG A 764 -11.70 19.92 -34.40
CA ARG A 764 -12.15 20.61 -35.62
C ARG A 764 -13.62 20.35 -35.93
N LYS A 765 -14.09 19.12 -35.72
CA LYS A 765 -15.50 18.73 -35.94
C LYS A 765 -16.41 19.21 -34.80
N PHE A 766 -15.90 19.18 -33.57
CA PHE A 766 -16.63 19.43 -32.34
C PHE A 766 -15.90 20.44 -31.45
N PRO A 767 -15.83 21.73 -31.86
CA PRO A 767 -15.11 22.74 -31.10
C PRO A 767 -15.68 22.89 -29.68
N GLU A 768 -14.77 23.07 -28.72
CA GLU A 768 -15.05 23.24 -27.28
C GLU A 768 -14.64 24.66 -26.89
N MET A 769 -15.61 25.57 -26.86
CA MET A 769 -15.40 27.01 -26.68
C MET A 769 -15.78 27.49 -25.28
N THR A 770 -15.16 28.57 -24.83
CA THR A 770 -15.48 29.25 -23.57
C THR A 770 -16.64 30.25 -23.74
N PHE A 771 -17.26 30.68 -22.64
CA PHE A 771 -18.33 31.69 -22.68
C PHE A 771 -17.84 33.04 -23.23
N SER A 772 -16.61 33.45 -22.90
CA SER A 772 -15.94 34.61 -23.49
C SER A 772 -15.85 34.56 -25.02
N GLU A 773 -15.53 33.39 -25.58
CA GLU A 773 -15.45 33.19 -27.03
C GLU A 773 -16.83 33.23 -27.69
N MET A 774 -17.84 32.65 -27.04
CA MET A 774 -19.23 32.73 -27.52
C MET A 774 -19.77 34.16 -27.46
N ALA A 775 -19.43 34.95 -26.43
CA ALA A 775 -19.83 36.34 -26.30
C ALA A 775 -19.31 37.24 -27.43
N ASN A 776 -18.11 36.94 -27.92
CA ASN A 776 -17.38 37.74 -28.90
C ASN A 776 -17.59 37.28 -30.35
N ARG A 777 -18.52 36.34 -30.60
CA ARG A 777 -18.77 35.78 -31.93
C ARG A 777 -19.85 36.59 -32.68
N PRO A 778 -19.50 37.42 -33.69
CA PRO A 778 -20.49 38.05 -34.54
C PRO A 778 -21.09 37.02 -35.52
N PRO A 779 -22.38 37.13 -35.89
CA PRO A 779 -23.08 36.15 -36.75
C PRO A 779 -22.48 35.97 -38.16
N MET A 780 -21.58 36.86 -38.61
CA MET A 780 -20.94 36.81 -39.93
C MET A 780 -19.47 36.33 -39.96
N MET A 781 -18.83 36.05 -38.81
CA MET A 781 -17.42 35.59 -38.75
C MET A 781 -17.27 34.27 -38.00
N ALA A 782 -18.13 33.31 -38.30
CA ALA A 782 -18.26 32.06 -37.56
C ALA A 782 -17.02 31.13 -37.64
N GLU A 783 -16.07 31.36 -38.55
CA GLU A 783 -14.95 30.46 -38.85
C GLU A 783 -13.58 30.88 -38.25
N MET A 784 -13.42 32.09 -37.71
CA MET A 784 -12.13 32.55 -37.17
C MET A 784 -11.98 32.22 -35.68
N ILE A 785 -11.35 31.09 -35.38
CA ILE A 785 -10.89 30.74 -34.02
C ILE A 785 -9.55 31.44 -33.78
N ASN A 786 -9.40 32.19 -32.68
CA ASN A 786 -8.12 32.79 -32.30
C ASN A 786 -7.24 31.75 -31.59
N PRO A 787 -6.12 31.27 -32.19
CA PRO A 787 -5.29 30.26 -31.57
C PRO A 787 -4.68 30.73 -30.25
N ARG A 788 -4.41 32.03 -30.09
CA ARG A 788 -3.81 32.56 -28.85
C ARG A 788 -4.78 32.57 -27.66
N ALA A 789 -6.09 32.43 -27.90
CA ALA A 789 -7.10 32.35 -26.86
C ALA A 789 -7.17 30.97 -26.18
N HIS A 790 -6.71 29.92 -26.85
CA HIS A 790 -6.73 28.55 -26.34
C HIS A 790 -5.41 28.12 -25.70
N TYR A 791 -5.52 27.25 -24.70
CA TYR A 791 -4.37 26.56 -24.11
C TYR A 791 -3.87 25.41 -25.03
N PRO A 792 -2.59 24.98 -24.90
CA PRO A 792 -2.08 23.86 -25.68
C PRO A 792 -2.65 22.53 -25.19
N ILE A 793 -3.57 21.95 -25.97
CA ILE A 793 -4.23 20.67 -25.68
C ILE A 793 -3.45 19.55 -26.37
N TYR A 794 -2.98 18.57 -25.60
CA TYR A 794 -2.34 17.36 -26.13
C TYR A 794 -3.27 16.15 -26.02
N TYR A 795 -4.06 16.07 -24.95
CA TYR A 795 -4.92 14.90 -24.66
C TYR A 795 -6.37 15.26 -24.36
N GLY A 796 -6.61 16.45 -23.77
CA GLY A 796 -7.91 16.80 -23.24
C GLY A 796 -9.06 16.81 -24.25
N SER A 797 -10.16 16.17 -23.88
CA SER A 797 -11.44 16.19 -24.63
C SER A 797 -12.62 16.24 -23.66
N LEU A 798 -13.78 16.72 -24.11
CA LEU A 798 -15.00 16.69 -23.30
C LEU A 798 -15.37 15.25 -22.89
N ILE A 799 -15.24 14.29 -23.80
CA ILE A 799 -15.62 12.88 -23.56
C ILE A 799 -14.83 12.29 -22.40
N GLU A 800 -13.52 12.49 -22.37
CA GLU A 800 -12.71 11.98 -21.27
C GLU A 800 -12.84 12.80 -19.99
N ARG A 801 -13.18 14.10 -20.06
CA ARG A 801 -13.52 14.92 -18.89
C ARG A 801 -14.79 14.45 -18.19
N LEU A 802 -15.72 13.85 -18.93
CA LEU A 802 -16.96 13.29 -18.39
C LEU A 802 -16.76 11.97 -17.65
N LEU A 803 -15.70 11.20 -17.92
CA LEU A 803 -15.52 9.86 -17.35
C LEU A 803 -15.60 9.79 -15.81
N PRO A 804 -14.87 10.59 -15.03
CA PRO A 804 -15.00 10.55 -13.56
C PRO A 804 -16.41 10.93 -13.09
N ILE A 805 -17.14 11.76 -13.84
CA ILE A 805 -18.52 12.15 -13.51
C ILE A 805 -19.48 10.99 -13.84
N LEU A 806 -19.23 10.28 -14.93
CA LEU A 806 -19.99 9.10 -15.35
C LEU A 806 -19.89 7.97 -14.32
N ASP A 807 -18.74 7.75 -13.69
CA ASP A 807 -18.57 6.74 -12.63
C ASP A 807 -19.56 6.95 -11.48
N PHE A 808 -19.63 8.18 -10.95
CA PHE A 808 -20.54 8.53 -9.86
C PHE A 808 -21.99 8.56 -10.33
N THR A 809 -22.25 8.99 -11.57
CA THR A 809 -23.58 8.99 -12.18
C THR A 809 -24.13 7.56 -12.34
N LEU A 810 -23.30 6.63 -12.84
CA LEU A 810 -23.67 5.22 -13.00
C LEU A 810 -23.87 4.54 -11.64
N ALA A 811 -22.99 4.81 -10.67
CA ALA A 811 -23.18 4.35 -9.30
C ALA A 811 -24.51 4.87 -8.73
N ARG A 812 -24.84 6.14 -8.95
CA ARG A 812 -26.11 6.73 -8.48
C ARG A 812 -27.32 6.12 -9.17
N ALA A 813 -27.24 5.86 -10.48
CA ALA A 813 -28.31 5.20 -11.23
C ALA A 813 -28.59 3.78 -10.70
N LEU A 814 -27.53 3.04 -10.32
CA LEU A 814 -27.65 1.74 -9.66
C LEU A 814 -28.32 1.87 -8.27
N GLU A 815 -27.94 2.86 -7.47
CA GLU A 815 -28.48 3.09 -6.11
C GLU A 815 -29.97 3.46 -6.13
N LEU A 816 -30.40 4.18 -7.16
CA LEU A 816 -31.81 4.55 -7.35
C LEU A 816 -32.67 3.39 -7.88
N GLN A 817 -32.04 2.32 -8.36
CA GLN A 817 -32.72 1.13 -8.90
C GLN A 817 -33.66 1.41 -10.09
N VAL A 818 -33.41 2.46 -10.87
CA VAL A 818 -34.23 2.85 -12.04
C VAL A 818 -33.69 2.21 -13.32
N ASP A 819 -34.32 1.11 -13.76
CA ASP A 819 -33.86 0.29 -14.90
C ASP A 819 -33.69 1.06 -16.21
N ASN A 820 -34.64 1.94 -16.53
CA ASN A 820 -34.63 2.66 -17.80
C ASN A 820 -33.44 3.62 -17.90
N ILE A 821 -33.11 4.32 -16.80
CA ILE A 821 -32.01 5.29 -16.78
C ILE A 821 -30.66 4.54 -16.80
N PHE A 822 -30.53 3.51 -15.98
CA PHE A 822 -29.30 2.73 -15.88
C PHE A 822 -28.93 2.05 -17.22
N SER A 823 -29.89 1.37 -17.85
CA SER A 823 -29.67 0.71 -19.15
C SER A 823 -29.37 1.70 -20.27
N THR A 824 -30.02 2.87 -20.28
CA THR A 824 -29.75 3.92 -21.26
C THR A 824 -28.34 4.47 -21.11
N ILE A 825 -27.91 4.80 -19.88
CA ILE A 825 -26.54 5.31 -19.65
C ILE A 825 -25.51 4.25 -20.06
N LEU A 826 -25.71 2.98 -19.71
CA LEU A 826 -24.78 1.92 -20.12
C LEU A 826 -24.71 1.73 -21.62
N THR A 827 -25.84 1.81 -22.33
CA THR A 827 -25.86 1.64 -23.79
C THR A 827 -25.15 2.80 -24.50
N THR A 828 -25.37 4.03 -24.03
CA THR A 828 -24.79 5.23 -24.64
C THR A 828 -23.33 5.45 -24.23
N CYS A 829 -23.01 5.33 -22.95
CA CYS A 829 -21.71 5.70 -22.38
C CYS A 829 -20.79 4.49 -22.10
N GLY A 830 -21.30 3.26 -22.15
CA GLY A 830 -20.51 2.04 -21.93
C GLY A 830 -19.23 1.95 -22.77
N PRO A 831 -19.25 2.25 -24.09
CA PRO A 831 -18.05 2.24 -24.92
C PRO A 831 -16.94 3.20 -24.47
N ILE A 832 -17.28 4.27 -23.75
CA ILE A 832 -16.31 5.27 -23.25
C ILE A 832 -15.38 4.64 -22.19
N TYR A 833 -15.83 3.61 -21.48
CA TYR A 833 -15.03 2.91 -20.47
C TYR A 833 -13.77 2.25 -21.02
N LYS A 834 -13.62 2.13 -22.35
CA LYS A 834 -12.34 1.79 -23.02
C LYS A 834 -11.18 2.70 -22.61
N PHE A 835 -11.47 3.96 -22.28
CA PHE A 835 -10.49 4.97 -21.86
C PHE A 835 -10.40 5.13 -20.34
N HIS A 836 -11.20 4.39 -19.57
CA HIS A 836 -11.15 4.44 -18.12
C HIS A 836 -9.84 3.80 -17.59
N PRO A 837 -9.10 4.45 -16.67
CA PRO A 837 -7.81 3.93 -16.22
C PRO A 837 -7.92 2.81 -15.19
N TYR A 838 -8.95 2.82 -14.33
CA TYR A 838 -9.14 1.82 -13.27
C TYR A 838 -10.53 1.11 -13.24
N PRO A 839 -11.02 0.53 -14.36
CA PRO A 839 -12.35 -0.09 -14.42
C PRO A 839 -12.58 -1.24 -13.42
N ILE A 840 -11.58 -2.07 -13.12
CA ILE A 840 -11.64 -3.18 -12.16
C ILE A 840 -11.85 -2.64 -10.75
N THR A 841 -11.06 -1.63 -10.35
CA THR A 841 -11.17 -0.98 -9.03
C THR A 841 -12.57 -0.37 -8.85
N PHE A 842 -13.08 0.31 -9.88
CA PHE A 842 -14.42 0.89 -9.88
C PHE A 842 -15.51 -0.18 -9.71
N LEU A 843 -15.51 -1.22 -10.55
CA LEU A 843 -16.49 -2.31 -10.51
C LEU A 843 -16.50 -3.02 -9.16
N TYR A 844 -15.32 -3.41 -8.66
CA TYR A 844 -15.20 -4.09 -7.37
C TYR A 844 -15.76 -3.23 -6.23
N THR A 845 -15.40 -1.95 -6.18
CA THR A 845 -15.84 -1.03 -5.12
C THR A 845 -17.37 -0.89 -5.10
N ILE A 846 -17.99 -0.67 -6.27
CA ILE A 846 -19.44 -0.50 -6.37
C ILE A 846 -20.17 -1.80 -6.03
N LEU A 847 -19.77 -2.93 -6.62
CA LEU A 847 -20.43 -4.22 -6.38
C LEU A 847 -20.30 -4.67 -4.92
N PHE A 848 -19.15 -4.45 -4.28
CA PHE A 848 -18.94 -4.76 -2.88
C PHE A 848 -19.85 -3.89 -2.00
N CYS A 849 -19.80 -2.57 -2.16
CA CYS A 849 -20.54 -1.64 -1.32
C CYS A 849 -22.07 -1.76 -1.48
N MET A 850 -22.54 -2.21 -2.64
CA MET A 850 -23.95 -2.34 -3.00
C MET A 850 -24.44 -3.78 -3.06
N HIS A 851 -23.69 -4.73 -2.51
CA HIS A 851 -24.00 -6.16 -2.62
C HIS A 851 -25.40 -6.51 -2.11
N GLU A 852 -25.87 -5.92 -1.01
CA GLU A 852 -27.21 -6.19 -0.46
C GLU A 852 -28.35 -5.73 -1.39
N GLN A 853 -28.09 -4.78 -2.30
CA GLN A 853 -29.11 -4.20 -3.19
C GLN A 853 -29.08 -4.78 -4.61
N VAL A 854 -27.87 -5.03 -5.12
CA VAL A 854 -27.64 -5.38 -6.53
C VAL A 854 -27.02 -6.78 -6.66
N GLY A 855 -26.57 -7.38 -5.56
CA GLY A 855 -26.03 -8.74 -5.53
C GLY A 855 -27.03 -9.72 -6.11
N HIS A 856 -26.54 -10.61 -6.98
CA HIS A 856 -27.33 -11.65 -7.65
C HIS A 856 -28.41 -11.13 -8.62
N HIS A 857 -28.55 -9.81 -8.78
CA HIS A 857 -29.45 -9.22 -9.77
C HIS A 857 -28.80 -9.23 -11.17
N PRO A 858 -29.56 -9.45 -12.26
CA PRO A 858 -29.03 -9.37 -13.63
C PRO A 858 -28.33 -8.04 -13.97
N ARG A 859 -28.65 -6.96 -13.25
CA ARG A 859 -28.01 -5.64 -13.34
C ARG A 859 -26.52 -5.70 -13.04
N ALA A 860 -26.09 -6.46 -12.01
CA ALA A 860 -24.68 -6.60 -11.68
C ALA A 860 -23.91 -7.20 -12.86
N ARG A 861 -24.48 -8.23 -13.50
CA ARG A 861 -23.89 -8.85 -14.69
C ARG A 861 -23.86 -7.89 -15.88
N GLN A 862 -24.94 -7.16 -16.15
CA GLN A 862 -24.97 -6.15 -17.23
C GLN A 862 -23.94 -5.05 -17.01
N PHE A 863 -23.81 -4.57 -15.76
CA PHE A 863 -22.82 -3.58 -15.35
C PHE A 863 -21.39 -4.04 -15.63
N VAL A 864 -21.07 -5.26 -15.20
CA VAL A 864 -19.73 -5.85 -15.40
C VAL A 864 -19.42 -6.06 -16.88
N LEU A 865 -20.35 -6.64 -17.65
CA LEU A 865 -20.12 -6.91 -19.08
C LEU A 865 -19.95 -5.62 -19.89
N ALA A 866 -20.72 -4.57 -19.59
CA ALA A 866 -20.61 -3.30 -20.30
C ALA A 866 -19.25 -2.63 -20.12
N ILE A 867 -18.61 -2.80 -18.95
CA ILE A 867 -17.36 -2.13 -18.59
C ILE A 867 -16.13 -3.02 -18.83
N LEU A 868 -16.11 -4.27 -18.34
CA LEU A 868 -14.94 -5.16 -18.48
C LEU A 868 -14.66 -5.59 -19.92
N CYS A 869 -15.68 -5.71 -20.78
CA CYS A 869 -15.44 -6.03 -22.19
C CYS A 869 -14.67 -4.91 -22.94
N GLN A 870 -14.55 -3.72 -22.34
CA GLN A 870 -13.76 -2.61 -22.87
C GLN A 870 -12.36 -2.52 -22.23
N ALA A 871 -12.03 -3.37 -21.25
CA ALA A 871 -10.80 -3.29 -20.49
C ALA A 871 -9.56 -3.63 -21.35
N PRO A 872 -8.40 -3.00 -21.07
CA PRO A 872 -7.20 -3.17 -21.88
C PRO A 872 -6.48 -4.51 -21.64
N ASP A 873 -5.53 -4.78 -22.53
CA ASP A 873 -4.57 -5.88 -22.43
C ASP A 873 -3.85 -5.90 -21.06
N TRP A 874 -3.52 -7.09 -20.56
CA TRP A 874 -2.96 -7.32 -19.22
C TRP A 874 -1.64 -6.56 -18.97
N ARG A 875 -0.95 -6.17 -20.04
CA ARG A 875 0.29 -5.38 -19.99
C ARG A 875 0.09 -3.96 -19.43
N PHE A 876 -1.14 -3.45 -19.45
CA PHE A 876 -1.52 -2.15 -18.88
C PHE A 876 -2.50 -2.31 -17.72
N ALA A 877 -2.43 -3.44 -17.02
CA ALA A 877 -3.30 -3.75 -15.90
C ALA A 877 -3.15 -2.77 -14.73
N GLU A 878 -4.28 -2.51 -14.07
CA GLU A 878 -4.36 -1.67 -12.87
C GLU A 878 -3.56 -2.24 -11.69
N TYR A 879 -3.49 -3.58 -11.64
CA TYR A 879 -2.95 -4.34 -10.53
C TYR A 879 -1.90 -5.34 -11.03
N PRO A 880 -0.91 -5.71 -10.19
CA PRO A 880 -0.06 -6.86 -10.44
C PRO A 880 -0.88 -8.14 -10.69
N PRO A 881 -0.37 -9.14 -11.42
CA PRO A 881 -1.15 -10.28 -11.90
C PRO A 881 -1.97 -11.01 -10.82
N ALA A 882 -1.38 -11.26 -9.64
CA ALA A 882 -2.07 -11.95 -8.54
C ALA A 882 -3.20 -11.11 -7.92
N ALA A 883 -3.02 -9.79 -7.82
CA ALA A 883 -4.04 -8.87 -7.33
C ALA A 883 -5.15 -8.66 -8.36
N GLN A 884 -4.79 -8.55 -9.64
CA GLN A 884 -5.78 -8.48 -10.70
C GLN A 884 -6.64 -9.75 -10.74
N ALA A 885 -6.04 -10.93 -10.61
CA ALA A 885 -6.77 -12.19 -10.53
C ALA A 885 -7.72 -12.24 -9.33
N LEU A 886 -7.29 -11.76 -8.16
CA LEU A 886 -8.15 -11.66 -6.97
C LEU A 886 -9.38 -10.77 -7.24
N TYR A 887 -9.17 -9.54 -7.71
CA TYR A 887 -10.27 -8.59 -7.92
C TYR A 887 -11.23 -9.04 -9.02
N LEU A 888 -10.72 -9.60 -10.13
CA LEU A 888 -11.55 -10.14 -11.19
C LEU A 888 -12.40 -11.33 -10.70
N ALA A 889 -11.81 -12.24 -9.92
CA ALA A 889 -12.54 -13.35 -9.32
C ALA A 889 -13.62 -12.84 -8.34
N CYS A 890 -13.32 -11.81 -7.53
CA CYS A 890 -14.32 -11.20 -6.65
C CYS A 890 -15.46 -10.56 -7.44
N ILE A 891 -15.17 -9.82 -8.52
CA ILE A 891 -16.18 -9.22 -9.40
C ILE A 891 -17.06 -10.30 -10.02
N GLU A 892 -16.47 -11.40 -10.49
CA GLU A 892 -17.21 -12.53 -11.06
C GLU A 892 -18.17 -13.15 -10.03
N LEU A 893 -17.68 -13.41 -8.81
CA LEU A 893 -18.51 -13.95 -7.72
C LEU A 893 -19.64 -12.99 -7.34
N LEU A 894 -19.36 -11.70 -7.23
CA LEU A 894 -20.35 -10.67 -6.88
C LEU A 894 -21.41 -10.45 -7.97
N ALA A 895 -21.04 -10.61 -9.24
CA ALA A 895 -21.94 -10.52 -10.38
C ALA A 895 -22.61 -11.87 -10.72
N SER A 896 -22.26 -12.94 -10.02
CA SER A 896 -22.84 -14.27 -10.24
C SER A 896 -24.30 -14.32 -9.77
N PRO A 897 -25.15 -15.14 -10.41
CA PRO A 897 -26.54 -15.33 -9.99
C PRO A 897 -26.67 -16.21 -8.73
N HIS A 898 -25.57 -16.76 -8.21
CA HIS A 898 -25.58 -17.70 -7.09
C HIS A 898 -25.42 -16.96 -5.77
N THR A 899 -26.24 -17.31 -4.78
CA THR A 899 -26.20 -16.68 -3.46
C THR A 899 -24.97 -17.13 -2.65
N PRO A 900 -24.57 -16.39 -1.60
CA PRO A 900 -23.43 -16.75 -0.76
C PRO A 900 -23.60 -18.13 -0.12
N GLU A 901 -24.83 -18.56 0.17
CA GLU A 901 -25.17 -19.90 0.70
C GLU A 901 -24.80 -21.04 -0.25
N HIS A 902 -24.68 -20.78 -1.55
CA HIS A 902 -24.21 -21.75 -2.52
C HIS A 902 -22.70 -21.65 -2.76
N ILE A 903 -22.19 -20.42 -2.86
CA ILE A 903 -20.79 -20.16 -3.21
C ILE A 903 -19.84 -20.60 -2.09
N VAL A 904 -20.10 -20.23 -0.84
CA VAL A 904 -19.20 -20.50 0.28
C VAL A 904 -19.01 -22.02 0.51
N PRO A 905 -20.09 -22.84 0.59
CA PRO A 905 -19.92 -24.28 0.72
C PRO A 905 -19.24 -24.91 -0.50
N ALA A 906 -19.50 -24.41 -1.71
CA ALA A 906 -18.82 -24.88 -2.92
C ALA A 906 -17.31 -24.62 -2.85
N MET A 907 -16.88 -23.44 -2.39
CA MET A 907 -15.46 -23.11 -2.18
C MET A 907 -14.82 -24.04 -1.15
N ILE A 908 -15.49 -24.32 -0.03
CA ILE A 908 -15.01 -25.27 0.99
C ILE A 908 -14.87 -26.68 0.40
N ASN A 909 -15.85 -27.12 -0.40
CA ASN A 909 -15.87 -28.46 -1.00
C ASN A 909 -14.79 -28.65 -2.10
N LEU A 910 -14.19 -27.57 -2.64
CA LEU A 910 -13.03 -27.68 -3.54
C LEU A 910 -11.81 -28.31 -2.84
N LEU A 911 -11.69 -28.17 -1.52
CA LEU A 911 -10.63 -28.80 -0.73
C LEU A 911 -10.90 -30.30 -0.48
N VAL A 912 -12.14 -30.76 -0.65
CA VAL A 912 -12.60 -32.15 -0.37
C VAL A 912 -12.56 -33.04 -1.62
N SER A 913 -12.75 -32.47 -2.82
CA SER A 913 -13.17 -33.23 -4.00
C SER A 913 -12.05 -34.06 -4.66
N SER A 914 -12.12 -35.40 -4.48
CA SER A 914 -11.21 -36.40 -5.09
C SER A 914 -11.12 -36.40 -6.62
N ARG A 915 -12.09 -35.82 -7.35
CA ARG A 915 -12.10 -35.79 -8.84
C ARG A 915 -11.12 -34.78 -9.44
N ALA A 916 -10.64 -33.83 -8.66
CA ALA A 916 -9.61 -32.89 -9.05
C ALA A 916 -8.61 -32.84 -7.90
N GLN A 917 -7.61 -33.73 -7.87
CA GLN A 917 -6.48 -33.58 -6.97
C GLN A 917 -5.84 -32.22 -7.28
N PRO A 918 -6.02 -31.18 -6.45
CA PRO A 918 -5.42 -29.90 -6.78
C PRO A 918 -3.91 -30.09 -6.62
N PRO A 919 -3.07 -29.81 -7.63
CA PRO A 919 -1.64 -30.08 -7.57
C PRO A 919 -0.92 -29.32 -6.44
N ARG A 920 -1.59 -28.36 -5.78
CA ARG A 920 -1.05 -27.45 -4.75
C ARG A 920 -2.11 -27.05 -3.71
N PRO A 921 -2.45 -27.91 -2.75
CA PRO A 921 -3.60 -27.69 -1.86
C PRO A 921 -3.40 -26.53 -0.86
N TYR A 922 -2.18 -26.26 -0.41
CA TYR A 922 -1.88 -25.08 0.41
C TYR A 922 -2.13 -23.75 -0.33
N LEU A 923 -1.82 -23.70 -1.63
CA LEU A 923 -2.09 -22.51 -2.45
C LEU A 923 -3.60 -22.32 -2.67
N MET A 924 -4.33 -23.42 -2.83
CA MET A 924 -5.80 -23.38 -2.94
C MET A 924 -6.43 -22.83 -1.65
N LEU A 925 -5.99 -23.32 -0.49
CA LEU A 925 -6.44 -22.80 0.81
C LEU A 925 -6.16 -21.31 0.95
N ASN A 926 -4.94 -20.89 0.63
CA ASN A 926 -4.54 -19.48 0.71
C ASN A 926 -5.41 -18.61 -0.23
N ALA A 927 -5.67 -19.08 -1.45
CA ALA A 927 -6.51 -18.39 -2.42
C ALA A 927 -7.98 -18.28 -1.99
N ILE A 928 -8.57 -19.38 -1.47
CA ILE A 928 -9.95 -19.39 -0.94
C ILE A 928 -10.06 -18.38 0.20
N ALA A 929 -9.11 -18.36 1.13
CA ALA A 929 -9.11 -17.46 2.26
C ALA A 929 -9.00 -15.99 1.82
N LEU A 930 -8.07 -15.66 0.90
CA LEU A 930 -7.93 -14.32 0.32
C LEU A 930 -9.21 -13.86 -0.40
N LEU A 931 -9.87 -14.75 -1.14
CA LEU A 931 -11.14 -14.45 -1.80
C LEU A 931 -12.24 -14.15 -0.78
N LEU A 932 -12.43 -15.02 0.21
CA LEU A 932 -13.46 -14.84 1.24
C LEU A 932 -13.26 -13.55 2.05
N THR A 933 -12.02 -13.15 2.32
CA THR A 933 -11.72 -11.89 3.02
C THR A 933 -11.84 -10.63 2.15
N ALA A 934 -11.94 -10.79 0.83
CA ALA A 934 -12.22 -9.71 -0.12
C ALA A 934 -13.70 -9.65 -0.54
N LEU A 935 -14.57 -10.49 0.05
CA LEU A 935 -16.00 -10.49 -0.22
C LEU A 935 -16.81 -9.82 0.92
N PRO A 936 -18.04 -9.33 0.64
CA PRO A 936 -18.89 -8.66 1.62
C PRO A 936 -19.26 -9.54 2.83
N GLU A 937 -19.72 -8.89 3.91
CA GLU A 937 -20.08 -9.55 5.19
C GLU A 937 -21.06 -10.72 5.02
N ALA A 938 -21.94 -10.70 4.02
CA ALA A 938 -22.87 -11.79 3.73
C ALA A 938 -22.16 -13.15 3.56
N TYR A 939 -21.01 -13.18 2.86
CA TYR A 939 -20.20 -14.38 2.68
C TYR A 939 -19.56 -14.85 3.99
N CYS A 940 -19.08 -13.91 4.80
CA CYS A 940 -18.54 -14.20 6.14
C CYS A 940 -19.60 -14.82 7.06
N ARG A 941 -20.85 -14.35 7.03
CA ARG A 941 -21.94 -14.92 7.83
C ARG A 941 -22.25 -16.37 7.44
N VAL A 942 -22.30 -16.67 6.14
CA VAL A 942 -22.47 -18.06 5.67
C VAL A 942 -21.31 -18.94 6.13
N LEU A 943 -20.07 -18.43 6.04
CA LEU A 943 -18.90 -19.13 6.52
C LEU A 943 -18.97 -19.42 8.03
N GLN A 944 -19.44 -18.46 8.85
CA GLN A 944 -19.67 -18.68 10.29
C GLN A 944 -20.74 -19.75 10.55
N ASN A 945 -21.82 -19.76 9.78
CA ASN A 945 -22.87 -20.77 9.89
C ASN A 945 -22.33 -22.18 9.60
N GLU A 946 -21.42 -22.33 8.64
CA GLU A 946 -20.74 -23.60 8.37
C GLU A 946 -19.90 -24.08 9.57
N PHE A 947 -19.31 -23.15 10.33
CA PHE A 947 -18.55 -23.48 11.53
C PHE A 947 -19.46 -24.00 12.64
N LEU A 948 -20.59 -23.34 12.86
CA LEU A 948 -21.59 -23.73 13.86
C LEU A 948 -22.27 -25.06 13.48
N ALA A 949 -22.54 -25.27 12.19
CA ALA A 949 -23.15 -26.49 11.68
C ALA A 949 -22.32 -27.76 11.99
N VAL A 950 -20.99 -27.65 12.09
CA VAL A 950 -20.14 -28.79 12.48
C VAL A 950 -20.46 -29.25 13.91
N ILE A 951 -20.61 -28.31 14.85
CA ILE A 951 -20.96 -28.62 16.25
C ILE A 951 -22.36 -29.21 16.32
N ASP A 952 -23.31 -28.61 15.58
CA ASP A 952 -24.71 -29.04 15.57
C ASP A 952 -24.92 -30.39 14.86
N SER A 953 -23.99 -30.82 14.00
CA SER A 953 -24.10 -32.07 13.22
C SER A 953 -23.90 -33.36 14.03
N GLY A 954 -23.31 -33.26 15.23
CA GLY A 954 -22.95 -34.41 16.06
C GLY A 954 -21.77 -35.26 15.55
N VAL A 955 -21.13 -34.88 14.44
CA VAL A 955 -19.98 -35.63 13.85
C VAL A 955 -18.78 -35.70 14.81
N LEU A 956 -18.61 -34.69 15.65
CA LEU A 956 -17.50 -34.58 16.63
C LEU A 956 -17.52 -35.69 17.69
N ALA A 957 -18.66 -36.32 17.96
CA ALA A 957 -18.76 -37.41 18.92
C ALA A 957 -17.97 -38.67 18.49
N SER A 958 -17.69 -38.81 17.19
CA SER A 958 -16.96 -39.95 16.62
C SER A 958 -15.45 -39.71 16.48
N MET A 959 -14.97 -38.49 16.72
CA MET A 959 -13.56 -38.10 16.58
C MET A 959 -12.79 -38.27 17.89
N THR A 960 -11.49 -38.53 17.81
CA THR A 960 -10.61 -38.55 18.99
C THR A 960 -10.10 -37.15 19.34
N PHE A 961 -9.60 -36.98 20.57
CA PHE A 961 -8.97 -35.74 21.01
C PHE A 961 -7.79 -35.34 20.10
N GLU A 962 -6.95 -36.30 19.72
CA GLU A 962 -5.81 -36.09 18.84
C GLU A 962 -6.27 -35.58 17.46
N GLU A 963 -7.34 -36.17 16.90
CA GLU A 963 -7.89 -35.75 15.61
C GLU A 963 -8.46 -34.33 15.63
N ILE A 964 -8.88 -33.81 16.79
CA ILE A 964 -9.44 -32.45 16.91
C ILE A 964 -8.35 -31.42 17.19
N VAL A 965 -7.41 -31.74 18.09
CA VAL A 965 -6.46 -30.79 18.65
C VAL A 965 -5.13 -30.79 17.90
N PHE A 966 -4.61 -31.96 17.54
CA PHE A 966 -3.29 -32.06 16.92
C PHE A 966 -3.36 -31.86 15.42
N ASP A 967 -2.47 -31.00 14.95
CA ASP A 967 -2.36 -30.69 13.54
C ASP A 967 -1.59 -31.80 12.79
N GLU A 968 -2.31 -32.68 12.11
CA GLU A 968 -1.76 -33.69 11.18
C GLU A 968 -1.77 -33.22 9.71
N PHE A 969 -1.94 -31.93 9.44
CA PHE A 969 -2.19 -31.39 8.10
C PHE A 969 -1.04 -31.65 7.10
N GLU A 970 0.21 -31.69 7.57
CA GLU A 970 1.37 -32.05 6.74
C GLU A 970 1.51 -33.58 6.57
N GLU A 971 1.28 -34.35 7.63
CA GLU A 971 1.43 -35.82 7.64
C GLU A 971 0.35 -36.51 6.83
N ARG A 972 -0.90 -35.99 6.84
CA ARG A 972 -2.02 -36.55 6.08
C ARG A 972 -2.08 -36.14 4.61
N GLN A 973 -1.20 -35.24 4.13
CA GLN A 973 -1.25 -34.59 2.81
C GLN A 973 -2.69 -34.24 2.41
N LEU A 974 -3.17 -32.99 2.61
CA LEU A 974 -4.49 -32.43 2.21
C LEU A 974 -5.43 -33.27 1.29
N LEU A 975 -4.88 -33.87 0.22
CA LEU A 975 -5.46 -34.91 -0.64
C LEU A 975 -6.19 -36.08 0.05
N GLN A 976 -5.94 -36.40 1.32
CA GLN A 976 -6.63 -37.48 2.07
C GLN A 976 -7.57 -37.00 3.18
N MET A 977 -7.77 -35.68 3.34
CA MET A 977 -8.67 -35.16 4.37
C MET A 977 -10.14 -35.38 3.96
N ALA A 978 -10.74 -36.50 4.38
CA ALA A 978 -12.17 -36.79 4.15
C ALA A 978 -13.10 -36.15 5.20
N SER A 979 -12.55 -35.58 6.28
CA SER A 979 -13.34 -35.07 7.41
C SER A 979 -13.70 -33.60 7.24
N ARG A 980 -15.01 -33.31 7.10
CA ARG A 980 -15.56 -31.95 7.00
C ARG A 980 -15.16 -31.05 8.18
N PRO A 981 -15.23 -31.48 9.46
CA PRO A 981 -14.78 -30.68 10.61
C PRO A 981 -13.35 -30.12 10.46
N LEU A 982 -12.40 -30.92 9.98
CA LEU A 982 -11.01 -30.52 9.82
C LEU A 982 -10.84 -29.46 8.74
N ILE A 983 -11.47 -29.65 7.57
CA ILE A 983 -11.37 -28.71 6.45
C ILE A 983 -11.98 -27.36 6.82
N VAL A 984 -13.15 -27.40 7.46
CA VAL A 984 -13.84 -26.20 7.92
C VAL A 984 -12.98 -25.44 8.92
N ASN A 985 -12.30 -26.14 9.84
CA ASN A 985 -11.38 -25.55 10.80
C ASN A 985 -10.17 -24.89 10.12
N VAL A 986 -9.54 -25.57 9.18
CA VAL A 986 -8.39 -25.04 8.41
C VAL A 986 -8.79 -23.79 7.62
N VAL A 987 -9.96 -23.80 6.96
CA VAL A 987 -10.49 -22.64 6.24
C VAL A 987 -10.78 -21.48 7.20
N ALA A 988 -11.34 -21.75 8.38
CA ALA A 988 -11.62 -20.73 9.40
C ALA A 988 -10.34 -19.99 9.81
N GLN A 989 -9.30 -20.75 10.14
CA GLN A 989 -8.04 -20.18 10.59
C GLN A 989 -7.30 -19.45 9.46
N ALA A 990 -7.35 -19.97 8.23
CA ALA A 990 -6.81 -19.28 7.06
C ALA A 990 -7.60 -18.01 6.71
N TYR A 991 -8.92 -17.99 6.91
CA TYR A 991 -9.76 -16.81 6.74
C TYR A 991 -9.44 -15.73 7.77
N TRP A 992 -9.38 -16.08 9.06
CA TRP A 992 -8.94 -15.15 10.09
C TRP A 992 -7.53 -14.66 9.77
N TYR A 993 -6.66 -15.58 9.33
CA TYR A 993 -5.44 -15.40 8.55
C TYR A 993 -5.27 -14.04 7.83
N HIS A 994 -6.23 -13.77 6.96
CA HIS A 994 -6.20 -12.64 6.04
C HIS A 994 -7.20 -11.54 6.42
N SER A 995 -8.02 -11.77 7.45
CA SER A 995 -9.01 -10.80 7.91
C SER A 995 -8.37 -9.57 8.54
N ASN A 996 -9.01 -8.42 8.34
CA ASN A 996 -8.65 -7.17 9.01
C ASN A 996 -9.08 -7.15 10.49
N LEU A 997 -8.54 -6.20 11.24
CA LEU A 997 -8.75 -6.08 12.68
C LEU A 997 -10.22 -5.94 13.07
N THR A 998 -10.97 -5.08 12.38
CA THR A 998 -12.35 -4.80 12.77
C THR A 998 -13.25 -6.00 12.58
N SER A 999 -13.03 -6.75 11.49
CA SER A 999 -13.70 -8.03 11.26
C SER A 999 -13.39 -9.03 12.36
N LEU A 1000 -12.12 -9.13 12.79
CA LEU A 1000 -11.71 -10.04 13.87
C LEU A 1000 -12.29 -9.63 15.23
N SER A 1001 -12.34 -8.33 15.53
CA SER A 1001 -12.95 -7.82 16.77
C SER A 1001 -14.44 -8.17 16.82
N LYS A 1002 -15.15 -7.98 15.71
CA LYS A 1002 -16.57 -8.37 15.58
C LYS A 1002 -16.75 -9.88 15.70
N LEU A 1003 -15.87 -10.68 15.10
CA LEU A 1003 -15.87 -12.14 15.22
C LEU A 1003 -15.66 -12.59 16.67
N ILE A 1004 -14.75 -11.97 17.43
CA ILE A 1004 -14.58 -12.33 18.84
C ILE A 1004 -15.84 -11.99 19.65
N SER A 1005 -16.39 -10.79 19.48
CA SER A 1005 -17.53 -10.34 20.29
C SER A 1005 -18.83 -11.11 20.00
N THR A 1006 -19.03 -11.58 18.77
CA THR A 1006 -20.24 -12.30 18.36
C THR A 1006 -20.02 -13.81 18.31
N PHE A 1007 -19.10 -14.27 17.45
CA PHE A 1007 -18.91 -15.68 17.12
C PHE A 1007 -18.23 -16.48 18.24
N ALA A 1008 -17.20 -15.95 18.90
CA ALA A 1008 -16.47 -16.73 19.91
C ALA A 1008 -17.34 -17.11 21.12
N GLY A 1009 -18.19 -16.18 21.58
CA GLY A 1009 -19.18 -16.47 22.62
C GLY A 1009 -20.22 -17.49 22.17
N GLU A 1010 -20.73 -17.36 20.94
CA GLU A 1010 -21.74 -18.25 20.38
C GLU A 1010 -21.22 -19.70 20.20
N VAL A 1011 -20.02 -19.88 19.65
CA VAL A 1011 -19.38 -21.19 19.49
C VAL A 1011 -19.20 -21.89 20.84
N CYS A 1012 -18.64 -21.18 21.82
CA CYS A 1012 -18.50 -21.72 23.17
C CYS A 1012 -19.87 -22.04 23.79
N SER A 1013 -20.91 -21.25 23.52
CA SER A 1013 -22.25 -21.48 24.05
C SER A 1013 -22.93 -22.74 23.51
N ARG A 1014 -22.64 -23.14 22.27
CA ARG A 1014 -23.20 -24.34 21.62
C ARG A 1014 -22.46 -25.63 21.98
N ALA A 1015 -21.23 -25.55 22.48
CA ALA A 1015 -20.50 -26.72 22.94
C ALA A 1015 -21.17 -27.36 24.16
N ASN A 1016 -21.55 -28.64 24.03
CA ASN A 1016 -22.24 -29.40 25.07
C ASN A 1016 -21.50 -30.66 25.50
N THR A 1017 -20.58 -31.18 24.68
CA THR A 1017 -19.70 -32.31 25.01
C THR A 1017 -18.24 -31.87 25.12
N GLU A 1018 -17.37 -32.74 25.63
CA GLU A 1018 -15.92 -32.49 25.69
C GLU A 1018 -15.31 -32.28 24.30
N ASN A 1019 -15.69 -33.10 23.31
CA ASN A 1019 -15.21 -32.97 21.93
C ASN A 1019 -15.67 -31.66 21.27
N ASP A 1020 -16.92 -31.23 21.52
CA ASP A 1020 -17.40 -29.94 21.02
C ASP A 1020 -16.60 -28.78 21.61
N LEU A 1021 -16.24 -28.87 22.89
CA LEU A 1021 -15.43 -27.86 23.56
C LEU A 1021 -14.01 -27.81 22.97
N TRP A 1022 -13.38 -28.95 22.70
CA TRP A 1022 -12.06 -28.97 22.06
C TRP A 1022 -12.07 -28.40 20.65
N TYR A 1023 -13.10 -28.71 19.85
CA TYR A 1023 -13.27 -28.11 18.53
C TYR A 1023 -13.49 -26.59 18.62
N ALA A 1024 -14.33 -26.13 19.56
CA ALA A 1024 -14.53 -24.72 19.86
C ALA A 1024 -13.23 -24.02 20.26
N LEU A 1025 -12.43 -24.62 21.14
CA LEU A 1025 -11.13 -24.09 21.55
C LEU A 1025 -10.14 -24.03 20.39
N ARG A 1026 -10.14 -25.03 19.49
CA ARG A 1026 -9.28 -25.03 18.29
C ARG A 1026 -9.57 -23.87 17.35
N LEU A 1027 -10.80 -23.37 17.35
CA LEU A 1027 -11.23 -22.18 16.62
C LEU A 1027 -10.94 -20.87 17.39
N VAL A 1028 -11.29 -20.82 18.68
CA VAL A 1028 -11.27 -19.58 19.46
C VAL A 1028 -9.86 -19.17 19.89
N VAL A 1029 -8.97 -20.11 20.23
CA VAL A 1029 -7.64 -19.80 20.75
C VAL A 1029 -6.74 -19.09 19.71
N PRO A 1030 -6.62 -19.57 18.44
CA PRO A 1030 -5.86 -18.85 17.43
C PRO A 1030 -6.45 -17.46 17.12
N LEU A 1031 -7.78 -17.33 17.18
CA LEU A 1031 -8.47 -16.06 16.96
C LEU A 1031 -8.15 -15.05 18.08
N LEU A 1032 -8.18 -15.47 19.34
CA LEU A 1032 -7.78 -14.66 20.50
C LEU A 1032 -6.32 -14.21 20.40
N GLN A 1033 -5.42 -15.15 20.07
CA GLN A 1033 -3.99 -14.86 19.89
C GLN A 1033 -3.78 -13.76 18.85
N ARG A 1034 -4.45 -13.88 17.70
CA ARG A 1034 -4.37 -12.91 16.61
C ARG A 1034 -4.84 -11.51 17.01
N CYS A 1035 -5.93 -11.42 17.76
CA CYS A 1035 -6.44 -10.12 18.21
C CYS A 1035 -5.55 -9.47 19.28
N TYR A 1036 -4.93 -10.28 20.13
CA TYR A 1036 -4.00 -9.81 21.16
C TYR A 1036 -2.69 -9.25 20.58
N ASP A 1037 -2.22 -9.80 19.45
CA ASP A 1037 -0.96 -9.37 18.82
C ASP A 1037 -0.96 -7.92 18.33
N TRP A 1038 -2.12 -7.32 18.10
CA TRP A 1038 -2.32 -5.98 17.55
C TRP A 1038 -2.37 -4.81 18.56
N ARG A 1039 -2.08 -5.02 19.85
CA ARG A 1039 -1.86 -3.99 20.91
C ARG A 1039 -2.81 -2.76 20.93
N GLU A 1040 -4.08 -2.94 21.30
CA GLU A 1040 -4.92 -1.80 21.73
C GLU A 1040 -5.67 -2.09 23.04
N LYS A 1041 -5.85 -1.05 23.87
CA LYS A 1041 -6.48 -1.12 25.20
C LYS A 1041 -7.95 -1.60 25.18
N VAL A 1042 -8.67 -1.40 24.07
CA VAL A 1042 -10.09 -1.79 23.89
C VAL A 1042 -10.27 -3.32 23.83
N LYS A 1043 -9.20 -4.09 23.58
CA LYS A 1043 -9.27 -5.53 23.21
C LYS A 1043 -9.10 -6.51 24.38
N HIS A 1044 -8.71 -6.02 25.55
CA HIS A 1044 -8.60 -6.85 26.75
C HIS A 1044 -10.00 -7.33 27.20
N GLU A 1045 -11.01 -6.45 27.13
CA GLU A 1045 -12.37 -6.72 27.61
C GLU A 1045 -13.06 -7.91 26.89
N GLU A 1046 -12.96 -7.98 25.57
CA GLU A 1046 -13.55 -9.08 24.80
C GLU A 1046 -12.86 -10.43 25.09
N SER A 1047 -11.54 -10.42 25.29
CA SER A 1047 -10.80 -11.62 25.70
C SER A 1047 -11.26 -12.10 27.10
N LEU A 1048 -11.56 -11.17 28.01
CA LEU A 1048 -12.10 -11.49 29.34
C LEU A 1048 -13.50 -12.14 29.23
N LYS A 1049 -14.38 -11.61 28.36
CA LYS A 1049 -15.73 -12.17 28.15
C LYS A 1049 -15.67 -13.62 27.66
N VAL A 1050 -14.86 -13.88 26.64
CA VAL A 1050 -14.71 -15.24 26.07
C VAL A 1050 -14.18 -16.23 27.11
N VAL A 1051 -13.13 -15.87 27.86
CA VAL A 1051 -12.56 -16.75 28.89
C VAL A 1051 -13.53 -16.98 30.05
N SER A 1052 -14.33 -15.98 30.43
CA SER A 1052 -15.39 -16.14 31.44
C SER A 1052 -16.47 -17.14 31.01
N VAL A 1053 -16.89 -17.09 29.73
CA VAL A 1053 -17.83 -18.08 29.15
C VAL A 1053 -17.23 -19.48 29.20
N LEU A 1054 -15.93 -19.64 28.91
CA LEU A 1054 -15.25 -20.93 28.99
C LEU A 1054 -15.27 -21.51 30.40
N TYR A 1055 -15.03 -20.70 31.44
CA TYR A 1055 -15.13 -21.20 32.83
C TYR A 1055 -16.52 -21.76 33.14
N THR A 1056 -17.56 -21.05 32.73
CA THR A 1056 -18.95 -21.48 32.95
C THR A 1056 -19.23 -22.79 32.24
N LYS A 1057 -18.78 -22.91 30.99
CA LYS A 1057 -19.00 -24.10 30.15
C LYS A 1057 -18.27 -25.35 30.62
N ILE A 1058 -17.03 -25.22 31.07
CA ILE A 1058 -16.30 -26.35 31.68
C ILE A 1058 -17.07 -26.86 32.91
N GLY A 1059 -17.62 -25.94 33.73
CA GLY A 1059 -18.50 -26.29 34.85
C GLY A 1059 -19.77 -27.02 34.42
N ASP A 1060 -20.47 -26.50 33.40
CA ASP A 1060 -21.71 -27.11 32.88
C ASP A 1060 -21.47 -28.54 32.34
N ILE A 1061 -20.36 -28.76 31.62
CA ILE A 1061 -19.99 -30.09 31.09
C ILE A 1061 -19.65 -31.03 32.24
N THR A 1062 -18.91 -30.54 33.24
CA THR A 1062 -18.58 -31.33 34.44
C THR A 1062 -19.84 -31.78 35.19
N GLU A 1063 -20.82 -30.89 35.36
CA GLU A 1063 -22.07 -31.24 36.05
C GLU A 1063 -22.92 -32.27 35.28
N ARG A 1064 -22.83 -32.29 33.95
CA ARG A 1064 -23.58 -33.24 33.11
C ARG A 1064 -22.93 -34.62 33.03
N TYR A 1065 -21.60 -34.69 32.91
CA TYR A 1065 -20.87 -35.94 32.62
C TYR A 1065 -19.98 -36.43 33.77
N GLY A 1066 -19.79 -35.62 34.82
CA GLY A 1066 -19.09 -35.98 36.06
C GLY A 1066 -17.57 -35.78 36.03
N ASP A 1067 -16.89 -36.29 35.01
CA ASP A 1067 -15.44 -36.15 34.84
C ASP A 1067 -15.09 -35.68 33.42
N ILE A 1068 -13.91 -35.07 33.25
CA ILE A 1068 -13.39 -34.62 31.95
C ILE A 1068 -12.12 -35.41 31.66
N VAL A 1069 -12.08 -36.10 30.51
CA VAL A 1069 -11.00 -37.03 30.18
C VAL A 1069 -9.66 -36.29 30.04
N HIS A 1070 -9.67 -35.17 29.31
CA HIS A 1070 -8.50 -34.31 29.05
C HIS A 1070 -8.48 -33.07 29.97
N GLY A 1071 -8.83 -33.27 31.26
CA GLY A 1071 -8.89 -32.19 32.25
C GLY A 1071 -7.53 -31.56 32.56
N ASP A 1072 -6.45 -32.30 32.33
CA ASP A 1072 -5.06 -31.86 32.52
C ASP A 1072 -4.67 -30.78 31.51
N GLU A 1073 -4.89 -31.05 30.23
CA GLU A 1073 -4.63 -30.15 29.11
C GLU A 1073 -5.49 -28.88 29.20
N LEU A 1074 -6.74 -29.00 29.67
CA LEU A 1074 -7.59 -27.84 29.94
C LEU A 1074 -7.01 -26.95 31.03
N CYS A 1075 -6.45 -27.53 32.11
CA CYS A 1075 -5.83 -26.73 33.17
C CYS A 1075 -4.61 -25.96 32.66
N ASP A 1076 -3.77 -26.60 31.83
CA ASP A 1076 -2.61 -25.95 31.22
C ASP A 1076 -3.04 -24.80 30.28
N LEU A 1077 -4.12 -25.00 29.52
CA LEU A 1077 -4.71 -23.95 28.68
C LEU A 1077 -5.28 -22.79 29.50
N LEU A 1078 -5.93 -23.05 30.64
CA LEU A 1078 -6.39 -21.98 31.53
C LEU A 1078 -5.21 -21.16 32.05
N TYR A 1079 -4.11 -21.81 32.49
CA TYR A 1079 -2.90 -21.10 32.90
C TYR A 1079 -2.31 -20.27 31.75
N TYR A 1080 -2.28 -20.81 30.54
CA TYR A 1080 -1.92 -20.05 29.35
C TYR A 1080 -2.79 -18.80 29.20
N PHE A 1081 -4.11 -18.92 29.34
CA PHE A 1081 -5.00 -17.76 29.27
C PHE A 1081 -4.74 -16.73 30.37
N LYS A 1082 -4.49 -17.17 31.60
CA LYS A 1082 -4.14 -16.31 32.73
C LYS A 1082 -2.90 -15.48 32.41
N TYR A 1083 -1.81 -16.12 31.99
CA TYR A 1083 -0.54 -15.41 31.82
C TYR A 1083 -0.47 -14.59 30.54
N MET A 1084 -1.19 -14.99 29.49
CA MET A 1084 -1.11 -14.34 28.17
C MET A 1084 -2.19 -13.29 27.94
N PHE A 1085 -3.44 -13.52 28.36
CA PHE A 1085 -4.57 -12.66 27.98
C PHE A 1085 -5.25 -11.99 29.16
N VAL A 1086 -5.52 -12.75 30.23
CA VAL A 1086 -6.49 -12.38 31.28
C VAL A 1086 -5.85 -11.76 32.51
N GLY A 1087 -4.61 -12.10 32.86
CA GLY A 1087 -4.00 -11.69 34.13
C GLY A 1087 -4.85 -12.08 35.33
N ASP A 1088 -4.99 -11.17 36.30
CA ASP A 1088 -5.82 -11.35 37.50
C ASP A 1088 -7.25 -10.78 37.37
N PHE A 1089 -7.64 -10.33 36.17
CA PHE A 1089 -8.90 -9.59 35.98
C PHE A 1089 -10.16 -10.47 36.12
N LEU A 1090 -10.11 -11.77 35.80
CA LEU A 1090 -11.24 -12.71 35.97
C LEU A 1090 -11.14 -13.58 37.22
N ARG A 1091 -10.43 -13.12 38.25
CA ARG A 1091 -10.18 -13.95 39.44
C ARG A 1091 -11.48 -14.34 40.15
N LYS A 1092 -12.42 -13.41 40.32
CA LYS A 1092 -13.68 -13.65 41.05
C LYS A 1092 -14.58 -14.64 40.31
N GLU A 1093 -14.64 -14.50 38.99
CA GLU A 1093 -15.36 -15.39 38.09
C GLU A 1093 -14.77 -16.80 38.12
N ALA A 1094 -13.43 -16.91 38.13
CA ALA A 1094 -12.74 -18.19 38.28
C ALA A 1094 -13.01 -18.84 39.64
N GLU A 1095 -12.94 -18.07 40.74
CA GLU A 1095 -13.26 -18.55 42.10
C GLU A 1095 -14.71 -19.03 42.23
N ALA A 1096 -15.64 -18.43 41.49
CA ALA A 1096 -17.04 -18.85 41.44
C ALA A 1096 -17.27 -20.11 40.59
N ALA A 1097 -16.52 -20.29 39.50
CA ALA A 1097 -16.69 -21.41 38.58
C ALA A 1097 -15.97 -22.69 39.03
N PHE A 1098 -14.75 -22.59 39.57
CA PHE A 1098 -13.91 -23.74 39.93
C PHE A 1098 -14.53 -24.73 40.92
N PRO A 1099 -15.40 -24.35 41.87
CA PRO A 1099 -16.09 -25.31 42.73
C PRO A 1099 -16.87 -26.38 41.94
N ARG A 1100 -17.35 -26.03 40.74
CA ARG A 1100 -18.10 -26.91 39.82
C ARG A 1100 -17.21 -27.86 39.03
N PHE A 1101 -15.88 -27.67 39.05
CA PHE A 1101 -14.93 -28.48 38.29
C PHE A 1101 -14.59 -29.80 39.01
N PRO A 1102 -14.06 -30.81 38.30
CA PRO A 1102 -13.63 -32.06 38.91
C PRO A 1102 -12.56 -31.82 39.98
N PRO A 1103 -12.55 -32.61 41.08
CA PRO A 1103 -11.56 -32.45 42.15
C PRO A 1103 -10.11 -32.43 41.68
N ARG A 1104 -9.77 -33.26 40.68
CA ARG A 1104 -8.43 -33.32 40.06
C ARG A 1104 -8.01 -31.99 39.42
N MET A 1105 -8.90 -31.37 38.66
CA MET A 1105 -8.64 -30.07 38.03
C MET A 1105 -8.52 -28.95 39.07
N ARG A 1106 -9.37 -28.95 40.11
CA ARG A 1106 -9.29 -27.96 41.20
C ARG A 1106 -7.95 -28.01 41.93
N GLU A 1107 -7.39 -29.20 42.13
CA GLU A 1107 -6.07 -29.36 42.73
C GLU A 1107 -4.96 -28.79 41.84
N ARG A 1108 -5.02 -28.99 40.53
CA ARG A 1108 -4.06 -28.39 39.58
C ARG A 1108 -4.19 -26.87 39.52
N LEU A 1109 -5.42 -26.36 39.50
CA LEU A 1109 -5.74 -24.93 39.44
C LEU A 1109 -5.58 -24.19 40.77
N LYS A 1110 -5.08 -24.84 41.84
CA LYS A 1110 -4.93 -24.21 43.16
C LYS A 1110 -4.06 -22.95 43.16
N PHE A 1111 -3.12 -22.84 42.21
CA PHE A 1111 -2.26 -21.67 42.05
C PHE A 1111 -2.84 -20.58 41.14
N TYR A 1112 -3.98 -20.87 40.52
CA TYR A 1112 -4.62 -19.96 39.57
C TYR A 1112 -5.17 -18.71 40.27
N THR A 1113 -5.63 -18.81 41.52
CA THR A 1113 -6.21 -17.67 42.27
C THR A 1113 -5.31 -17.20 43.43
N SER A 1114 -4.23 -17.93 43.75
CA SER A 1114 -3.45 -17.74 44.99
C SER A 1114 -2.33 -16.68 44.91
N PHE A 1115 -2.03 -16.09 43.75
CA PHE A 1115 -0.83 -15.25 43.59
C PHE A 1115 -0.92 -13.85 44.24
N SER A 1116 -2.11 -13.30 44.51
CA SER A 1116 -2.24 -11.98 45.17
C SER A 1116 -2.41 -12.03 46.69
N SER A 1117 -2.80 -13.16 47.29
CA SER A 1117 -2.92 -13.28 48.76
C SER A 1117 -1.55 -13.17 49.46
N ASN A 1118 -0.46 -13.39 48.71
CA ASN A 1118 0.90 -13.14 49.20
C ASN A 1118 1.29 -11.67 49.09
N LYS A 1119 0.78 -10.89 48.12
CA LYS A 1119 1.07 -9.45 48.03
C LYS A 1119 0.46 -8.66 49.19
N GLU A 1120 -0.78 -8.97 49.57
CA GLU A 1120 -1.43 -8.37 50.74
C GLU A 1120 -0.73 -8.78 52.04
N LYS A 1121 -0.30 -10.04 52.18
CA LYS A 1121 0.51 -10.49 53.31
C LYS A 1121 1.89 -9.86 53.34
N ASP A 1122 2.54 -9.65 52.19
CA ASP A 1122 3.85 -9.02 52.09
C ASP A 1122 3.76 -7.51 52.35
N GLU A 1123 2.65 -6.86 51.99
CA GLU A 1123 2.33 -5.47 52.36
C GLU A 1123 2.00 -5.33 53.85
N GLU A 1124 1.26 -6.27 54.43
CA GLU A 1124 0.99 -6.31 55.87
C GLU A 1124 2.26 -6.63 56.69
N CYS A 1125 3.15 -7.47 56.16
CA CYS A 1125 4.45 -7.77 56.75
C CYS A 1125 5.42 -6.57 56.62
N ALA A 1126 5.40 -5.85 55.49
CA ALA A 1126 6.15 -4.60 55.31
C ALA A 1126 5.61 -3.47 56.21
N ALA A 1127 4.29 -3.38 56.40
CA ALA A 1127 3.65 -2.44 57.31
C ALA A 1127 4.01 -2.74 58.77
N LYS A 1128 4.01 -4.03 59.18
CA LYS A 1128 4.47 -4.47 60.51
C LYS A 1128 5.97 -4.27 60.74
N MET A 1129 6.80 -4.39 59.70
CA MET A 1129 8.23 -4.06 59.76
C MET A 1129 8.49 -2.54 59.83
N SER A 1130 7.59 -1.71 59.29
CA SER A 1130 7.69 -0.25 59.34
C SER A 1130 7.29 0.36 60.69
N SER A 1131 6.55 -0.38 61.53
CA SER A 1131 6.08 0.08 62.85
C SER A 1131 6.99 -0.29 64.02
N VAL A 1132 8.17 -0.89 63.78
CA VAL A 1132 9.17 -1.14 64.83
C VAL A 1132 10.12 0.06 64.91
N SER A 1133 9.95 0.87 65.95
CA SER A 1133 10.80 2.02 66.27
C SER A 1133 12.28 1.62 66.40
N ARG A 1134 13.15 2.23 65.57
CA ARG A 1134 14.62 2.18 65.70
C ARG A 1134 15.08 3.06 66.88
N PRO A 1135 15.88 2.54 67.83
CA PRO A 1135 16.80 3.35 68.63
C PRO A 1135 18.21 3.32 68.03
N ASP A 1136 18.82 4.50 67.91
CA ASP A 1136 20.27 4.81 67.89
C ASP A 1136 21.22 4.02 66.95
N LEU A 1137 21.18 4.32 65.65
CA LEU A 1137 22.28 4.04 64.70
C LEU A 1137 23.26 5.22 64.52
N GLY A 1138 23.12 6.28 65.32
CA GLY A 1138 24.03 7.44 65.34
C GLY A 1138 25.28 7.26 66.21
N LYS A 1139 25.32 6.23 67.06
CA LYS A 1139 26.45 5.93 67.97
C LYS A 1139 27.38 4.80 67.49
N LEU A 1140 27.02 4.06 66.43
CA LEU A 1140 27.82 2.96 65.88
C LEU A 1140 28.73 3.35 64.71
N LEU A 1141 28.60 4.56 64.16
CA LEU A 1141 29.47 5.07 63.08
C LEU A 1141 30.56 6.03 63.56
N LYS A 1142 30.65 6.31 64.88
CA LYS A 1142 31.75 7.07 65.50
C LYS A 1142 32.85 6.21 66.13
N ALA A 1143 32.77 4.88 65.98
CA ALA A 1143 33.73 3.93 66.58
C ALA A 1143 34.51 3.08 65.54
N ARG A 1144 34.55 3.50 64.26
CA ARG A 1144 35.30 2.79 63.21
C ARG A 1144 36.31 3.66 62.42
N SER A 1145 36.64 4.84 62.95
CA SER A 1145 37.67 5.74 62.40
C SER A 1145 38.75 6.08 63.44
N SER A 1146 39.11 5.12 64.30
CA SER A 1146 40.24 5.24 65.23
C SER A 1146 40.94 3.89 65.40
N GLU A 1147 41.54 3.38 64.33
CA GLU A 1147 42.60 2.35 64.40
C GLU A 1147 43.24 2.16 63.01
N ARG A 1148 44.00 3.17 62.59
CA ARG A 1148 45.17 3.04 61.69
C ARG A 1148 45.92 4.38 61.70
N ALA A 1149 46.65 4.60 62.78
CA ALA A 1149 47.72 5.59 62.86
C ALA A 1149 49.05 4.80 62.90
N GLY A 1150 50.02 5.18 62.06
CA GLY A 1150 51.41 4.75 62.17
C GLY A 1150 52.23 4.78 60.87
N ALA A 1151 52.64 5.98 60.43
CA ALA A 1151 53.89 6.34 59.71
C ALA A 1151 53.66 7.70 58.98
N THR A 1152 54.03 8.85 59.57
CA THR A 1152 55.27 9.66 59.34
C THR A 1152 55.47 10.05 57.85
N ASP A 1153 55.70 11.28 57.40
CA ASP A 1153 56.07 12.54 58.06
C ASP A 1153 55.94 13.74 57.08
N THR A 1154 55.53 14.89 57.64
CA THR A 1154 55.97 16.29 57.40
C THR A 1154 55.87 17.05 56.06
N SER A 1155 55.51 18.34 56.25
CA SER A 1155 55.68 19.55 55.42
C SER A 1155 54.69 19.74 54.25
N GLY A 1156 54.08 20.90 53.99
CA GLY A 1156 54.17 22.24 54.58
C GLY A 1156 53.54 23.22 53.57
N SER A 1157 52.74 24.16 54.09
CA SER A 1157 52.51 25.53 53.59
C SER A 1157 52.14 25.84 52.12
N SER A 1158 51.03 26.60 52.00
CA SER A 1158 50.87 27.87 51.26
C SER A 1158 50.95 27.93 49.72
N ASP A 1159 50.00 28.72 49.19
CA ASP A 1159 50.06 29.56 48.00
C ASP A 1159 50.13 28.90 46.61
N HIS A 1160 48.97 28.81 45.93
CA HIS A 1160 48.64 29.64 44.75
C HIS A 1160 47.23 29.37 44.22
#